data_AF-A0A8D1DDW8-F1
#
_entry.id   AF-A0A8D1DDW8-F1
#
_cell.length_a   1.000
_cell.length_b   1.000
_cell.length_c   1.000
_cell.angle_alpha   90.00
_cell.angle_beta   90.00
_cell.angle_gamma   90.00
#
_symmetry.space_group_name_H-M   'P 1'
#
loop_
_entity.id
_entity.type
_entity.pdbx_description
1 polymer ?
#
loop_
_entity_poly.entity_id
_entity_poly.type
_entity_poly.pdbx_seq_one_letter_code
_entity_poly.pdbx_strand_id
1 'polypeptide(L)'
;MGVSARSARAQPHSGLLMVLDIPQERGLSSLDRRYLDGLEVCRFPLLDALQPLPLDWMYLVYTIMFLSVDGLLSSRKRNAHVPLWNYAVLRGQIFIVYFIAGVKKLDADWVEGYSMEYLSRHWLFSPFKLVLSEEMTSLLVVHWCGLLLDLSAGFLLFFDATRSIGLLFVSYFHCMNSQLFSIGMFPYVMLASSPLFCSPGWPRKLVAHCPKRLQDLLPLRIAPQPSASCMYKRSRARGGQKPGLRHRLGAAFTLLYLLEQLFLPYSHFLTQGYNNWTNGLYGYSWDMMVHSRSHQHVKITYRDGRTGELGYLNPGVFTQSRRWKDHADMLKQYATCLSRLLPKYNVTEPQIYFDIWVSINDRFQQRIFDPRVDIVQAAWSPFQRTPWLQPLLMGLSPWRTKLQEIKSSLDNHTDVVFIADFPGLHLENFVSEDLGNTSIQLLQGQVTVELVAEQKNQTLQEGEKMQLPAGEYHKVYTLPPGPSCYMYIYVNTTELALEQDLAYLQELKEKVENGSETGPLPPELQPLLGGEVKGGPEPTPLVQTFLRRQQRLQEIERRRNASFHERLFRFLLRKLYIFRRSFLMTCISLRNLVLGRPSLEQLAQEVAYANLRPFEPVEESSPSNTESSNPNPPEPNSDPVHSEF
;
A
#
# COMPACT_ATOMS: atom_id res chain seq x y z
N MET A 1 19.56 -20.19 6.72
CA MET A 1 20.14 -18.88 6.36
C MET A 1 21.30 -18.58 7.28
N GLY A 2 22.52 -18.75 6.79
CA GLY A 2 23.74 -18.65 7.60
C GLY A 2 24.95 -18.43 6.71
N VAL A 3 24.83 -17.48 5.78
CA VAL A 3 26.00 -16.95 5.08
C VAL A 3 26.75 -16.12 6.11
N SER A 4 27.67 -16.77 6.82
CA SER A 4 28.59 -16.15 7.76
C SER A 4 29.11 -14.86 7.15
N ALA A 5 28.86 -13.75 7.85
CA ALA A 5 29.30 -12.40 7.53
C ALA A 5 30.82 -12.32 7.72
N ARG A 6 31.53 -13.11 6.92
CA ARG A 6 32.98 -13.23 6.95
C ARG A 6 33.51 -12.01 6.23
N SER A 7 33.83 -10.99 7.01
CA SER A 7 34.88 -10.03 6.71
C SER A 7 34.60 -8.85 5.78
N ALA A 8 33.35 -8.48 5.59
CA ALA A 8 33.08 -7.08 5.32
C ALA A 8 32.54 -6.50 6.62
N ARG A 9 32.90 -5.28 6.96
CA ARG A 9 31.84 -4.34 7.32
C ARG A 9 30.88 -4.32 6.13
N ALA A 10 30.06 -5.37 5.94
CA ALA A 10 28.75 -5.18 5.38
C ALA A 10 28.17 -4.16 6.34
N GLN A 11 28.00 -2.96 5.81
CA GLN A 11 27.88 -1.73 6.57
C GLN A 11 27.04 -1.97 7.84
N PRO A 12 27.52 -1.65 9.06
CA PRO A 12 26.67 -1.70 10.26
C PRO A 12 25.39 -0.86 10.06
N HIS A 13 25.38 0.03 9.05
CA HIS A 13 24.24 0.76 8.56
C HIS A 13 23.04 -0.12 8.15
N SER A 14 23.18 -1.28 7.50
CA SER A 14 21.98 -2.06 7.09
C SER A 14 21.24 -2.67 8.29
N GLY A 15 21.97 -3.22 9.26
CA GLY A 15 21.35 -3.76 10.48
C GLY A 15 20.82 -2.64 11.40
N LEU A 16 21.53 -1.51 11.50
CA LEU A 16 21.06 -0.34 12.24
C LEU A 16 19.82 0.31 11.59
N LEU A 17 19.80 0.42 10.26
CA LEU A 17 18.63 0.90 9.52
C LEU A 17 17.45 -0.04 9.72
N MET A 18 17.65 -1.36 9.67
CA MET A 18 16.60 -2.33 9.96
C MET A 18 16.08 -2.18 11.40
N VAL A 19 16.96 -2.06 12.41
CA VAL A 19 16.55 -1.87 13.82
C VAL A 19 15.81 -0.55 14.04
N LEU A 20 16.20 0.54 13.36
CA LEU A 20 15.55 1.85 13.46
C LEU A 20 14.24 1.95 12.66
N ASP A 21 14.12 1.20 11.57
CA ASP A 21 12.99 1.21 10.64
C ASP A 21 11.80 0.38 11.15
N ILE A 22 12.10 -0.72 11.84
CA ILE A 22 11.14 -1.65 12.42
C ILE A 22 10.03 -0.92 13.24
N PRO A 23 10.35 0.00 14.18
CA PRO A 23 9.33 0.80 14.87
C PRO A 23 8.53 1.79 13.99
N GLN A 24 9.10 2.26 12.88
CA GLN A 24 8.57 3.35 12.02
C GLN A 24 7.63 2.84 10.93
N GLU A 25 8.05 1.87 10.12
CA GLU A 25 7.36 1.43 8.90
C GLU A 25 6.49 0.19 9.14
N ARG A 26 6.99 -0.78 9.90
CA ARG A 26 6.22 -2.01 10.22
C ARG A 26 5.22 -1.82 11.36
N GLY A 27 5.08 -0.61 11.89
CA GLY A 27 4.12 -0.32 12.95
C GLY A 27 4.34 -1.21 14.17
N LEU A 28 5.58 -1.67 14.41
CA LEU A 28 5.93 -2.46 15.60
C LEU A 28 5.64 -1.71 16.90
N SER A 29 5.69 -0.39 16.81
CA SER A 29 5.31 0.54 17.86
C SER A 29 3.81 0.52 18.20
N SER A 30 3.00 -0.14 17.38
CA SER A 30 1.60 -0.48 17.60
C SER A 30 1.36 -1.94 17.24
N LEU A 31 2.36 -2.83 17.39
CA LEU A 31 2.27 -4.20 16.90
C LEU A 31 1.09 -4.94 17.53
N ASP A 32 0.85 -4.74 18.82
CA ASP A 32 -0.31 -5.32 19.52
C ASP A 32 -1.64 -4.93 18.87
N ARG A 33 -1.75 -3.71 18.36
CA ARG A 33 -2.93 -3.21 17.65
C ARG A 33 -2.95 -3.63 16.17
N ARG A 34 -1.78 -3.79 15.54
CA ARG A 34 -1.64 -4.14 14.11
C ARG A 34 -1.75 -5.64 13.84
N TYR A 35 -1.21 -6.46 14.74
CA TYR A 35 -1.22 -7.92 14.68
C TYR A 35 -2.27 -8.53 15.61
N LEU A 36 -2.95 -7.69 16.40
CA LEU A 36 -4.07 -8.08 17.28
C LEU A 36 -3.69 -9.26 18.17
N ASP A 37 -2.49 -9.20 18.74
CA ASP A 37 -1.92 -10.30 19.52
C ASP A 37 -2.81 -10.59 20.73
N GLY A 38 -3.33 -11.82 20.80
CA GLY A 38 -4.29 -12.27 21.81
C GLY A 38 -5.77 -12.22 21.39
N LEU A 39 -6.09 -11.67 20.22
CA LEU A 39 -7.44 -11.70 19.64
C LEU A 39 -7.55 -12.79 18.57
N GLU A 40 -8.70 -13.44 18.51
CA GLU A 40 -9.01 -14.38 17.42
C GLU A 40 -9.39 -13.62 16.16
N VAL A 41 -8.42 -13.48 15.26
CA VAL A 41 -8.60 -12.86 13.95
C VAL A 41 -8.10 -13.76 12.84
N CYS A 42 -8.71 -13.63 11.66
CA CYS A 42 -8.33 -14.36 10.49
C CYS A 42 -7.01 -13.82 9.93
N ARG A 43 -6.09 -14.75 9.65
CA ARG A 43 -4.75 -14.46 9.12
C ARG A 43 -4.55 -15.27 7.84
N PHE A 44 -3.72 -14.74 6.96
CA PHE A 44 -3.51 -15.30 5.61
C PHE A 44 -2.03 -15.65 5.37
N PRO A 45 -1.47 -16.65 6.08
CA PRO A 45 -0.11 -17.08 5.84
C PRO A 45 -0.01 -17.80 4.49
N LEU A 46 1.13 -17.66 3.81
CA LEU A 46 1.39 -18.44 2.59
C LEU A 46 1.42 -19.95 2.87
N LEU A 47 1.97 -20.31 4.03
CA LEU A 47 2.05 -21.68 4.51
C LEU A 47 1.29 -21.75 5.83
N ASP A 48 0.16 -22.46 5.85
CA ASP A 48 -0.74 -22.52 7.01
C ASP A 48 -0.07 -23.01 8.30
N ALA A 49 1.03 -23.77 8.18
CA ALA A 49 1.82 -24.26 9.31
C ALA A 49 2.75 -23.20 9.94
N LEU A 50 2.97 -22.06 9.28
CA LEU A 50 3.85 -21.01 9.78
C LEU A 50 3.09 -20.03 10.66
N GLN A 51 3.52 -19.91 11.90
CA GLN A 51 3.10 -18.83 12.79
C GLN A 51 4.11 -17.67 12.71
N PRO A 52 3.64 -16.41 12.69
CA PRO A 52 4.54 -15.27 12.77
C PRO A 52 5.32 -15.32 14.08
N LEU A 53 6.62 -15.05 14.02
CA LEU A 53 7.45 -14.91 15.22
C LEU A 53 6.91 -13.75 16.08
N PRO A 54 6.79 -13.93 17.41
CA PRO A 54 6.45 -12.82 18.29
C PRO A 54 7.46 -11.69 18.16
N LEU A 55 7.01 -10.48 18.50
CA LEU A 55 7.77 -9.25 18.35
C LEU A 55 9.20 -9.31 18.87
N ASP A 56 9.30 -9.82 20.09
CA ASP A 56 10.51 -9.82 20.89
C ASP A 56 11.58 -10.71 20.23
N TRP A 57 11.15 -11.83 19.63
CA TRP A 57 12.02 -12.74 18.89
C TRP A 57 12.51 -12.13 17.57
N MET A 58 11.67 -11.35 16.89
CA MET A 58 12.10 -10.63 15.69
C MET A 58 13.24 -9.65 16.03
N TYR A 59 13.09 -8.85 17.09
CA TYR A 59 14.15 -7.94 17.55
C TYR A 59 15.45 -8.67 17.89
N LEU A 60 15.38 -9.82 18.56
CA LEU A 60 16.56 -10.62 18.91
C LEU A 60 17.31 -11.09 17.66
N VAL A 61 16.60 -11.69 16.70
CA VAL A 61 17.19 -12.19 15.45
C VAL A 61 17.90 -11.06 14.69
N TYR A 62 17.26 -9.90 14.55
CA TYR A 62 17.86 -8.76 13.86
C TYR A 62 19.03 -8.13 14.62
N THR A 63 18.99 -8.11 15.96
CA THR A 63 20.12 -7.66 16.78
C THR A 63 21.32 -8.58 16.64
N ILE A 64 21.11 -9.90 16.61
CA ILE A 64 22.16 -10.88 16.35
C ILE A 64 22.76 -10.69 14.95
N MET A 65 21.91 -10.44 13.94
CA MET A 65 22.36 -10.13 12.57
C MET A 65 23.17 -8.82 12.51
N PHE A 66 22.74 -7.78 13.23
CA PHE A 66 23.44 -6.49 13.31
C PHE A 66 24.82 -6.61 13.94
N LEU A 67 24.93 -7.35 15.06
CA LEU A 67 26.16 -7.46 15.81
C LEU A 67 27.24 -8.32 15.13
N SER A 68 26.90 -9.06 14.05
CA SER A 68 27.82 -9.97 13.34
C SER A 68 28.72 -10.72 14.32
N VAL A 69 28.09 -11.45 15.25
CA VAL A 69 28.71 -12.03 16.45
C VAL A 69 29.99 -12.82 16.13
N ASP A 70 30.06 -13.46 14.97
CA ASP A 70 31.23 -14.20 14.48
C ASP A 70 32.48 -13.33 14.20
N GLY A 71 32.29 -12.06 13.81
CA GLY A 71 33.35 -11.08 13.62
C GLY A 71 33.84 -10.44 14.93
N LEU A 72 32.97 -10.36 15.94
CA LEU A 72 33.33 -9.91 17.30
C LEU A 72 34.14 -10.98 18.04
N LEU A 73 33.80 -12.26 17.85
CA LEU A 73 34.46 -13.39 18.52
C LEU A 73 35.83 -13.77 17.94
N SER A 74 36.20 -13.29 16.73
CA SER A 74 37.48 -13.65 16.11
C SER A 74 38.06 -12.55 15.21
N SER A 75 39.09 -11.86 15.71
CA SER A 75 39.84 -10.81 15.00
C SER A 75 40.40 -11.24 13.63
N ARG A 76 40.72 -12.53 13.44
CA ARG A 76 41.22 -13.10 12.16
C ARG A 76 40.18 -13.05 11.03
N LYS A 77 38.88 -13.03 11.37
CA LYS A 77 37.76 -13.00 10.41
C LYS A 77 37.31 -11.59 10.07
N ARG A 78 37.80 -10.56 10.77
CA ARG A 78 37.32 -9.18 10.69
C ARG A 78 37.87 -8.38 9.49
N ASN A 79 38.99 -8.82 8.91
CA ASN A 79 39.72 -8.06 7.90
C ASN A 79 40.28 -8.92 6.74
N ALA A 80 39.78 -10.13 6.53
CA ALA A 80 40.11 -10.99 5.39
C ALA A 80 39.37 -10.63 4.07
N HIS A 81 39.91 -11.08 2.94
CA HIS A 81 39.21 -11.01 1.66
C HIS A 81 37.95 -11.91 1.65
N VAL A 82 36.87 -11.43 1.04
CA VAL A 82 35.63 -12.19 0.83
C VAL A 82 35.63 -12.76 -0.59
N PRO A 83 35.18 -14.01 -0.80
CA PRO A 83 34.98 -14.57 -2.14
C PRO A 83 34.03 -13.69 -2.97
N LEU A 84 34.35 -13.51 -4.26
CA LEU A 84 33.57 -12.65 -5.16
C LEU A 84 32.12 -13.13 -5.34
N TRP A 85 31.87 -14.45 -5.24
CA TRP A 85 30.52 -15.00 -5.40
C TRP A 85 29.53 -14.47 -4.35
N ASN A 86 29.98 -14.11 -3.13
CA ASN A 86 29.13 -13.48 -2.12
C ASN A 86 28.58 -12.14 -2.62
N TYR A 87 29.45 -11.31 -3.23
CA TYR A 87 29.06 -10.05 -3.83
C TYR A 87 28.23 -10.25 -5.09
N ALA A 88 28.57 -11.26 -5.91
CA ALA A 88 27.85 -11.57 -7.14
C ALA A 88 26.40 -11.97 -6.86
N VAL A 89 26.15 -12.77 -5.82
CA VAL A 89 24.79 -13.16 -5.40
C VAL A 89 23.96 -11.93 -5.02
N LEU A 90 24.49 -11.04 -4.17
CA LEU A 90 23.75 -9.86 -3.73
C LEU A 90 23.53 -8.83 -4.85
N ARG A 91 24.57 -8.57 -5.67
CA ARG A 91 24.44 -7.69 -6.84
C ARG A 91 23.51 -8.28 -7.88
N GLY A 92 23.58 -9.59 -8.09
CA GLY A 92 22.69 -10.35 -8.96
C GLY A 92 21.24 -10.22 -8.50
N GLN A 93 20.95 -10.39 -7.20
CA GLN A 93 19.60 -10.21 -6.66
C GLN A 93 19.04 -8.83 -6.99
N ILE A 94 19.79 -7.76 -6.68
CA ILE A 94 19.35 -6.38 -6.93
C ILE A 94 19.16 -6.14 -8.43
N PHE A 95 20.08 -6.65 -9.26
CA PHE A 95 19.97 -6.55 -10.71
C PHE A 95 18.69 -7.23 -11.22
N ILE A 96 18.41 -8.46 -10.79
CA ILE A 96 17.25 -9.24 -11.21
C ILE A 96 15.97 -8.52 -10.79
N VAL A 97 15.90 -7.98 -9.57
CA VAL A 97 14.71 -7.24 -9.10
C VAL A 97 14.38 -6.05 -10.01
N TYR A 98 15.37 -5.23 -10.38
CA TYR A 98 15.13 -4.13 -11.33
C TYR A 98 14.73 -4.64 -12.70
N PHE A 99 15.51 -5.57 -13.24
CA PHE A 99 15.32 -6.05 -14.61
C PHE A 99 13.94 -6.71 -14.77
N ILE A 100 13.54 -7.58 -13.84
CA ILE A 100 12.23 -8.23 -13.85
C ILE A 100 11.11 -7.20 -13.63
N ALA A 101 11.26 -6.22 -12.75
CA ALA A 101 10.29 -5.14 -12.61
C ALA A 101 10.08 -4.37 -13.93
N GLY A 102 11.16 -4.12 -14.68
CA GLY A 102 11.11 -3.52 -16.00
C GLY A 102 10.44 -4.42 -17.04
N VAL A 103 10.74 -5.73 -17.04
CA VAL A 103 10.07 -6.69 -17.93
C VAL A 103 8.58 -6.78 -17.65
N LYS A 104 8.16 -6.75 -16.38
CA LYS A 104 6.72 -6.75 -16.00
C LYS A 104 6.00 -5.46 -16.43
N LYS A 105 6.72 -4.33 -16.50
CA LYS A 105 6.22 -3.04 -17.00
C LYS A 105 6.12 -2.95 -18.53
N LEU A 106 6.51 -4.00 -19.26
CA LEU A 106 6.23 -4.09 -20.70
C LEU A 106 4.77 -4.49 -21.00
N ASP A 107 3.97 -4.75 -19.97
CA ASP A 107 2.53 -4.96 -20.10
C ASP A 107 1.84 -3.75 -20.76
N ALA A 108 0.80 -4.02 -21.57
CA ALA A 108 0.07 -3.00 -22.30
C ALA A 108 -0.53 -1.94 -21.36
N ASP A 109 -1.03 -2.34 -20.19
CA ASP A 109 -1.62 -1.39 -19.23
C ASP A 109 -0.58 -0.40 -18.69
N TRP A 110 0.70 -0.77 -18.63
CA TRP A 110 1.77 0.15 -18.20
C TRP A 110 2.24 1.01 -19.36
N VAL A 111 2.49 0.42 -20.52
CA VAL A 111 3.01 1.14 -21.70
C VAL A 111 2.02 2.21 -22.19
N GLU A 112 0.72 1.94 -22.07
CA GLU A 112 -0.36 2.84 -22.49
C GLU A 112 -0.75 3.87 -21.42
N GLY A 113 -0.23 3.76 -20.19
CA GLY A 113 -0.46 4.77 -19.15
C GLY A 113 -1.65 4.52 -18.22
N TYR A 114 -2.31 3.36 -18.30
CA TYR A 114 -3.48 3.01 -17.47
C TYR A 114 -3.11 2.53 -16.05
N SER A 115 -1.83 2.26 -15.78
CA SER A 115 -1.39 1.73 -14.50
C SER A 115 -1.03 2.87 -13.55
N MET A 116 -1.67 2.99 -12.39
CA MET A 116 -1.36 4.11 -11.47
C MET A 116 -1.56 5.50 -12.11
N GLU A 117 -2.56 5.66 -12.97
CA GLU A 117 -2.78 6.88 -13.77
C GLU A 117 -2.73 8.17 -12.95
N TYR A 118 -3.33 8.17 -11.75
CA TYR A 118 -3.40 9.33 -10.85
C TYR A 118 -2.09 9.72 -10.18
N LEU A 119 -1.01 8.94 -10.35
CA LEU A 119 0.26 9.19 -9.66
C LEU A 119 0.89 10.53 -10.08
N SER A 120 0.68 10.97 -11.33
CA SER A 120 1.18 12.24 -11.86
C SER A 120 0.54 13.48 -11.20
N ARG A 121 -0.61 13.32 -10.52
CA ARG A 121 -1.27 14.40 -9.76
C ARG A 121 -0.45 14.82 -8.55
N HIS A 122 0.34 13.90 -8.00
CA HIS A 122 1.15 14.16 -6.82
C HIS A 122 2.13 15.33 -7.04
N TRP A 123 2.34 16.14 -6.00
CA TRP A 123 3.11 17.40 -6.07
C TRP A 123 4.56 17.22 -6.54
N LEU A 124 5.12 16.02 -6.37
CA LEU A 124 6.46 15.67 -6.86
C LEU A 124 6.62 15.86 -8.37
N PHE A 125 5.53 15.73 -9.12
CA PHE A 125 5.54 15.87 -10.58
C PHE A 125 5.20 17.29 -11.05
N SER A 126 4.83 18.20 -10.15
CA SER A 126 4.50 19.59 -10.49
C SER A 126 5.56 20.33 -11.32
N PRO A 127 6.88 20.14 -11.11
CA PRO A 127 7.89 20.75 -11.97
C PRO A 127 7.79 20.33 -13.45
N PHE A 128 7.41 19.08 -13.72
CA PHE A 128 7.21 18.60 -15.09
C PHE A 128 5.94 19.19 -15.72
N LYS A 129 4.91 19.42 -14.89
CA LYS A 129 3.63 20.02 -15.30
C LYS A 129 3.72 21.50 -15.68
N LEU A 130 4.87 22.15 -15.48
CA LEU A 130 5.15 23.49 -16.02
C LEU A 130 5.35 23.47 -17.55
N VAL A 131 5.70 22.31 -18.12
CA VAL A 131 6.04 22.15 -19.53
C VAL A 131 5.17 21.09 -20.22
N LEU A 132 4.68 20.10 -19.48
CA LEU A 132 3.87 18.99 -19.98
C LEU A 132 2.45 19.04 -19.39
N SER A 133 1.46 18.52 -20.12
CA SER A 133 0.13 18.28 -19.54
C SER A 133 0.21 17.19 -18.47
N GLU A 134 -0.83 17.07 -17.64
CA GLU A 134 -0.93 16.01 -16.63
C GLU A 134 -0.86 14.61 -17.25
N GLU A 135 -1.59 14.39 -18.34
CA GLU A 135 -1.61 13.15 -19.11
C GLU A 135 -0.24 12.81 -19.70
N MET A 136 0.43 13.79 -20.34
CA MET A 136 1.77 13.58 -20.91
C MET A 136 2.82 13.37 -19.83
N THR A 137 2.67 14.01 -18.66
CA THR A 137 3.52 13.77 -17.50
C THR A 137 3.33 12.33 -17.00
N SER A 138 2.09 11.86 -16.93
CA SER A 138 1.79 10.47 -16.56
C SER A 138 2.44 9.50 -17.55
N LEU A 139 2.17 9.65 -18.84
CA LEU A 139 2.67 8.72 -19.85
C LEU A 139 4.20 8.74 -19.97
N LEU A 140 4.81 9.92 -20.15
CA LEU A 140 6.24 10.02 -20.44
C LEU A 140 7.11 9.87 -19.18
N VAL A 141 6.76 10.59 -18.11
CA VAL A 141 7.61 10.66 -16.90
C VAL A 141 7.33 9.50 -15.95
N VAL A 142 6.06 9.18 -15.68
CA VAL A 142 5.75 8.09 -14.74
C VAL A 142 5.99 6.74 -15.42
N HIS A 143 5.35 6.50 -16.57
CA HIS A 143 5.36 5.17 -17.18
C HIS A 143 6.63 4.89 -17.99
N TRP A 144 6.95 5.73 -18.97
CA TRP A 144 8.10 5.48 -19.85
C TRP A 144 9.45 5.65 -19.15
N CYS A 145 9.68 6.75 -18.40
CA CYS A 145 10.92 6.86 -17.64
C CYS A 145 11.01 5.81 -16.52
N GLY A 146 9.89 5.44 -15.87
CA GLY A 146 9.87 4.34 -14.89
C GLY A 146 10.27 3.00 -15.51
N LEU A 147 9.68 2.64 -16.65
CA LEU A 147 10.01 1.44 -17.43
C LEU A 147 11.49 1.42 -17.86
N LEU A 148 11.96 2.51 -18.48
CA LEU A 148 13.34 2.63 -18.95
C LEU A 148 14.33 2.54 -17.80
N LEU A 149 14.03 3.17 -16.66
CA LEU A 149 14.87 3.09 -15.48
C LEU A 149 14.94 1.65 -14.96
N ASP A 150 13.81 0.95 -14.79
CA ASP A 150 13.81 -0.42 -14.27
C ASP A 150 14.57 -1.39 -15.20
N LEU A 151 14.39 -1.28 -16.52
CA LEU A 151 15.11 -2.10 -17.49
C LEU A 151 16.62 -1.82 -17.52
N SER A 152 17.04 -0.59 -17.25
CA SER A 152 18.45 -0.15 -17.38
C SER A 152 19.22 -0.08 -16.06
N ALA A 153 18.56 0.09 -14.90
CA ALA A 153 19.18 0.36 -13.61
C ALA A 153 20.21 -0.70 -13.22
N GLY A 154 19.88 -1.98 -13.39
CA GLY A 154 20.80 -3.08 -13.16
C GLY A 154 22.09 -2.95 -13.97
N PHE A 155 21.98 -2.66 -15.27
CA PHE A 155 23.13 -2.47 -16.15
C PHE A 155 23.93 -1.21 -15.81
N LEU A 156 23.24 -0.10 -15.54
CA LEU A 156 23.86 1.16 -15.15
C LEU A 156 24.69 1.00 -13.86
N LEU A 157 24.19 0.28 -12.87
CA LEU A 157 24.93 0.03 -11.61
C LEU A 157 26.08 -0.96 -11.79
N PHE A 158 25.92 -1.94 -12.68
CA PHE A 158 26.89 -3.02 -12.85
C PHE A 158 28.20 -2.53 -13.49
N PHE A 159 28.13 -1.79 -14.60
CA PHE A 159 29.31 -1.32 -15.31
C PHE A 159 30.00 -0.14 -14.62
N ASP A 160 31.34 -0.19 -14.55
CA ASP A 160 32.13 0.85 -13.86
C ASP A 160 31.93 2.25 -14.46
N ALA A 161 31.78 2.35 -15.78
CA ALA A 161 31.67 3.62 -16.50
C ALA A 161 30.32 4.34 -16.26
N THR A 162 29.23 3.58 -16.12
CA THR A 162 27.87 4.12 -15.97
C THR A 162 27.40 4.16 -14.52
N ARG A 163 28.15 3.57 -13.58
CA ARG A 163 27.73 3.42 -12.18
C ARG A 163 27.38 4.72 -11.49
N SER A 164 28.13 5.80 -11.69
CA SER A 164 27.82 7.10 -11.07
C SER A 164 26.46 7.62 -11.53
N ILE A 165 26.14 7.46 -12.82
CA ILE A 165 24.85 7.81 -13.41
C ILE A 165 23.75 6.91 -12.83
N GLY A 166 23.98 5.59 -12.79
CA GLY A 166 23.05 4.64 -12.19
C GLY A 166 22.74 4.95 -10.73
N LEU A 167 23.76 5.26 -9.91
CA LEU A 167 23.60 5.62 -8.52
C LEU A 167 22.77 6.89 -8.34
N LEU A 168 22.94 7.90 -9.20
CA LEU A 168 22.14 9.12 -9.17
C LEU A 168 20.65 8.82 -9.41
N PHE A 169 20.33 8.17 -10.53
CA PHE A 169 18.94 7.91 -10.91
C PHE A 169 18.25 6.92 -9.98
N VAL A 170 18.92 5.84 -9.59
CA VAL A 170 18.39 4.88 -8.62
C VAL A 170 18.14 5.52 -7.26
N SER A 171 19.04 6.41 -6.82
CA SER A 171 18.84 7.10 -5.55
C SER A 171 17.66 8.07 -5.61
N TYR A 172 17.56 8.83 -6.70
CA TYR A 172 16.42 9.72 -6.93
C TYR A 172 15.09 8.93 -6.95
N PHE A 173 15.03 7.84 -7.70
CA PHE A 173 13.86 6.97 -7.81
C PHE A 173 13.41 6.43 -6.46
N HIS A 174 14.32 5.91 -5.63
CA HIS A 174 13.95 5.40 -4.32
C HIS A 174 13.58 6.49 -3.31
N CYS A 175 14.23 7.66 -3.38
CA CYS A 175 13.79 8.81 -2.61
C CYS A 175 12.36 9.22 -3.01
N MET A 176 12.05 9.23 -4.31
CA MET A 176 10.70 9.51 -4.81
C MET A 176 9.69 8.46 -4.35
N ASN A 177 10.01 7.17 -4.47
CA ASN A 177 9.15 6.07 -4.01
C ASN A 177 8.88 6.14 -2.50
N SER A 178 9.86 6.57 -1.69
CA SER A 178 9.67 6.75 -0.24
C SER A 178 8.67 7.86 0.11
N GLN A 179 8.35 8.74 -0.84
CA GLN A 179 7.36 9.81 -0.67
C GLN A 179 6.03 9.46 -1.33
N LEU A 180 6.06 8.76 -2.46
CA LEU A 180 4.86 8.40 -3.24
C LEU A 180 4.11 7.21 -2.67
N PHE A 181 4.82 6.25 -2.07
CA PHE A 181 4.27 4.96 -1.73
C PHE A 181 4.67 4.55 -0.30
N SER A 182 3.77 3.81 0.37
CA SER A 182 4.03 3.22 1.68
C SER A 182 4.48 1.76 1.58
N ILE A 183 5.53 1.48 0.78
CA ILE A 183 6.01 0.10 0.47
C ILE A 183 6.99 -0.45 1.52
N GLY A 184 6.89 0.01 2.77
CA GLY A 184 7.82 -0.45 3.79
C GLY A 184 9.24 0.08 3.61
N MET A 185 10.16 -0.64 4.24
CA MET A 185 11.63 -0.49 4.17
C MET A 185 12.23 -0.57 2.76
N PHE A 186 11.47 -0.97 1.74
CA PHE A 186 12.03 -1.28 0.41
C PHE A 186 12.90 -0.15 -0.15
N PRO A 187 12.44 1.12 -0.27
CA PRO A 187 13.26 2.18 -0.85
C PRO A 187 14.55 2.44 -0.05
N TYR A 188 14.47 2.37 1.29
CA TYR A 188 15.62 2.59 2.18
C TYR A 188 16.64 1.45 2.13
N VAL A 189 16.17 0.20 2.06
CA VAL A 189 17.04 -0.97 1.88
C VAL A 189 17.75 -0.88 0.53
N MET A 190 17.02 -0.52 -0.53
CA MET A 190 17.62 -0.36 -1.84
C MET A 190 18.69 0.75 -1.84
N LEU A 191 18.41 1.93 -1.29
CA LEU A 191 19.38 3.01 -1.09
C LEU A 191 20.62 2.57 -0.29
N ALA A 192 20.41 1.88 0.84
CA ALA A 192 21.49 1.40 1.69
C ALA A 192 22.33 0.31 1.01
N SER A 193 21.73 -0.46 0.10
CA SER A 193 22.38 -1.53 -0.65
C SER A 193 23.09 -1.06 -1.92
N SER A 194 22.73 0.10 -2.49
CA SER A 194 23.37 0.69 -3.69
C SER A 194 24.91 0.72 -3.62
N PRO A 195 25.57 1.03 -2.48
CA PRO A 195 27.02 0.99 -2.37
C PRO A 195 27.65 -0.39 -2.53
N LEU A 196 26.87 -1.48 -2.53
CA LEU A 196 27.37 -2.83 -2.87
C LEU A 196 27.94 -2.88 -4.28
N PHE A 197 27.47 -2.03 -5.20
CA PHE A 197 27.98 -1.96 -6.57
C PHE A 197 29.30 -1.20 -6.68
N CYS A 198 29.61 -0.32 -5.72
CA CYS A 198 30.86 0.44 -5.71
C CYS A 198 32.09 -0.45 -5.46
N SER A 199 33.26 0.05 -5.85
CA SER A 199 34.53 -0.63 -5.59
C SER A 199 34.76 -0.81 -4.08
N PRO A 200 35.30 -1.94 -3.58
CA PRO A 200 35.49 -2.16 -2.14
C PRO A 200 36.31 -1.09 -1.41
N GLY A 201 37.11 -0.29 -2.15
CA GLY A 201 37.86 0.84 -1.61
C GLY A 201 37.08 2.15 -1.49
N TRP A 202 35.83 2.23 -1.97
CA TRP A 202 35.03 3.45 -1.97
C TRP A 202 34.86 4.09 -0.57
N PRO A 203 34.64 3.34 0.53
CA PRO A 203 34.47 3.98 1.84
C PRO A 203 35.77 4.62 2.32
N ARG A 204 36.92 3.99 2.01
CA ARG A 204 38.24 4.55 2.36
C ARG A 204 38.52 5.83 1.58
N LYS A 205 38.16 5.85 0.30
CA LYS A 205 38.27 7.06 -0.53
C LYS A 205 37.37 8.17 0.03
N LEU A 206 36.13 7.87 0.41
CA LEU A 206 35.23 8.86 1.00
C LEU A 206 35.78 9.43 2.32
N VAL A 207 36.22 8.56 3.24
CA VAL A 207 36.77 8.98 4.54
C VAL A 207 38.05 9.78 4.39
N ALA A 208 38.87 9.52 3.37
CA ALA A 208 40.05 10.34 3.09
C ALA A 208 39.72 11.82 2.79
N HIS A 209 38.49 12.11 2.33
CA HIS A 209 38.01 13.48 2.11
C HIS A 209 37.36 14.11 3.36
N CYS A 210 37.12 13.35 4.43
CA CYS A 210 36.54 13.86 5.68
C CYS A 210 37.58 14.57 6.57
N PRO A 211 37.16 15.44 7.51
CA PRO A 211 38.09 16.08 8.47
C PRO A 211 38.83 15.05 9.34
N LYS A 212 40.10 15.33 9.70
CA LYS A 212 40.98 14.41 10.47
C LYS A 212 40.32 13.81 11.72
N ARG A 213 39.56 14.61 12.49
CA ARG A 213 38.83 14.16 13.68
C ARG A 213 37.84 13.01 13.40
N LEU A 214 37.17 13.02 12.23
CA LEU A 214 36.25 11.97 11.82
C LEU A 214 37.01 10.75 11.24
N GLN A 215 38.17 10.97 10.65
CA GLN A 215 39.04 9.90 10.16
C GLN A 215 39.60 9.04 11.29
N ASP A 216 39.84 9.62 12.47
CA ASP A 216 40.38 8.91 13.64
C ASP A 216 39.29 8.08 14.36
N LEU A 217 38.03 8.49 14.24
CA LEU A 217 36.86 7.77 14.77
C LEU A 217 36.47 6.54 13.92
N LEU A 218 36.94 6.46 12.66
CA LEU A 218 36.56 5.41 11.71
C LEU A 218 37.73 4.44 11.44
N PRO A 219 37.66 3.16 11.88
CA PRO A 219 38.76 2.20 11.70
C PRO A 219 38.82 1.63 10.26
N LEU A 220 39.07 2.48 9.25
CA LEU A 220 39.06 2.12 7.82
C LEU A 220 40.43 2.17 7.14
N ARG A 221 41.50 2.54 7.87
CA ARG A 221 42.84 2.75 7.30
C ARG A 221 43.63 1.47 6.99
N ILE A 222 43.31 0.35 7.64
CA ILE A 222 44.10 -0.88 7.52
C ILE A 222 43.70 -1.64 6.24
N ALA A 223 44.69 -2.02 5.43
CA ALA A 223 44.48 -2.89 4.27
C ALA A 223 43.98 -4.27 4.72
N PRO A 224 43.11 -4.92 3.93
CA PRO A 224 42.60 -6.22 4.31
C PRO A 224 43.73 -7.27 4.26
N GLN A 225 43.73 -8.16 5.24
CA GLN A 225 44.59 -9.34 5.27
C GLN A 225 44.22 -10.27 4.10
N PRO A 226 45.22 -10.78 3.35
CA PRO A 226 44.97 -11.72 2.27
C PRO A 226 44.41 -13.04 2.83
N SER A 227 43.33 -13.54 2.23
CA SER A 227 42.80 -14.85 2.59
C SER A 227 43.72 -15.97 2.07
N ALA A 228 43.99 -16.97 2.91
CA ALA A 228 44.74 -18.17 2.53
C ALA A 228 44.04 -18.97 1.42
N SER A 229 42.73 -18.80 1.24
CA SER A 229 41.94 -19.46 0.19
C SER A 229 41.88 -18.66 -1.13
N CYS A 230 42.64 -17.57 -1.27
CA CYS A 230 42.60 -16.74 -2.48
C CYS A 230 43.33 -17.43 -3.64
N MET A 231 42.56 -17.85 -4.65
CA MET A 231 43.07 -18.49 -5.88
C MET A 231 43.74 -17.48 -6.84
N TYR A 232 43.33 -16.21 -6.79
CA TYR A 232 43.86 -15.14 -7.65
C TYR A 232 45.09 -14.48 -7.02
N LYS A 233 46.21 -15.20 -6.94
CA LYS A 233 47.50 -14.57 -6.61
C LYS A 233 48.04 -13.89 -7.87
N ARG A 234 48.17 -12.55 -7.82
CA ARG A 234 48.69 -11.72 -8.93
C ARG A 234 50.20 -11.90 -9.18
N SER A 235 50.89 -12.76 -8.42
CA SER A 235 52.32 -13.06 -8.58
C SER A 235 52.51 -14.52 -8.95
N ARG A 236 53.00 -14.74 -10.19
CA ARG A 236 53.67 -15.93 -10.73
C ARG A 236 53.23 -17.28 -10.13
N ALA A 237 52.26 -17.94 -10.74
CA ALA A 237 52.07 -19.38 -10.58
C ALA A 237 51.95 -20.04 -11.96
N ARG A 238 53.04 -20.69 -12.41
CA ARG A 238 53.09 -21.62 -13.55
C ARG A 238 52.36 -22.96 -13.28
N GLY A 239 51.31 -22.93 -12.46
CA GLY A 239 50.51 -24.10 -12.12
C GLY A 239 49.16 -23.63 -11.60
N GLY A 240 48.15 -23.63 -12.46
CA GLY A 240 46.79 -23.30 -12.07
C GLY A 240 46.32 -24.25 -10.98
N GLN A 241 46.13 -23.75 -9.76
CA GLN A 241 45.50 -24.54 -8.70
C GLN A 241 44.09 -24.92 -9.19
N LYS A 242 43.77 -26.22 -9.19
CA LYS A 242 42.44 -26.69 -9.58
C LYS A 242 41.41 -26.26 -8.51
N PRO A 243 40.20 -25.83 -8.88
CA PRO A 243 39.18 -25.46 -7.91
C PRO A 243 38.77 -26.68 -7.08
N GLY A 244 39.02 -26.63 -5.78
CA GLY A 244 38.59 -27.66 -4.82
C GLY A 244 37.07 -27.75 -4.67
N LEU A 245 36.58 -28.82 -4.04
CA LEU A 245 35.14 -29.13 -3.89
C LEU A 245 34.32 -27.95 -3.34
N ARG A 246 34.84 -27.22 -2.34
CA ARG A 246 34.17 -26.04 -1.75
C ARG A 246 33.89 -24.93 -2.78
N HIS A 247 34.78 -24.71 -3.73
CA HIS A 247 34.60 -23.71 -4.79
C HIS A 247 33.55 -24.17 -5.80
N ARG A 248 33.53 -25.47 -6.13
CA ARG A 248 32.51 -26.06 -7.01
C ARG A 248 31.12 -26.00 -6.38
N LEU A 249 31.01 -26.35 -5.09
CA LEU A 249 29.77 -26.24 -4.33
C LEU A 249 29.30 -24.78 -4.20
N GLY A 250 30.22 -23.84 -3.95
CA GLY A 250 29.90 -22.41 -3.92
C GLY A 250 29.39 -21.89 -5.28
N ALA A 251 30.03 -22.28 -6.37
CA ALA A 251 29.58 -21.92 -7.72
C ALA A 251 28.22 -22.56 -8.07
N ALA A 252 28.04 -23.84 -7.77
CA ALA A 252 26.77 -24.54 -7.96
C ALA A 252 25.64 -23.88 -7.15
N PHE A 253 25.91 -23.51 -5.89
CA PHE A 253 24.98 -22.76 -5.05
C PHE A 253 24.64 -21.40 -5.66
N THR A 254 25.64 -20.61 -6.09
CA THR A 254 25.40 -19.30 -6.73
C THR A 254 24.56 -19.45 -7.99
N LEU A 255 24.85 -20.43 -8.85
CA LEU A 255 24.09 -20.66 -10.06
C LEU A 255 22.65 -21.09 -9.74
N LEU A 256 22.48 -22.05 -8.83
CA LEU A 256 21.16 -22.51 -8.40
C LEU A 256 20.33 -21.36 -7.83
N TYR A 257 20.92 -20.53 -6.98
CA TYR A 257 20.26 -19.37 -6.40
C TYR A 257 19.83 -18.37 -7.48
N LEU A 258 20.70 -18.00 -8.41
CA LEU A 258 20.33 -17.06 -9.48
C LEU A 258 19.26 -17.64 -10.40
N LEU A 259 19.32 -18.93 -10.70
CA LEU A 259 18.27 -19.63 -11.46
C LEU A 259 16.94 -19.63 -10.71
N GLU A 260 16.94 -19.87 -9.40
CA GLU A 260 15.75 -19.78 -8.56
C GLU A 260 15.14 -18.37 -8.60
N GLN A 261 15.96 -17.33 -8.48
CA GLN A 261 15.50 -15.93 -8.50
C GLN A 261 14.95 -15.50 -9.86
N LEU A 262 15.45 -16.08 -10.96
CA LEU A 262 14.87 -15.90 -12.29
C LEU A 262 13.59 -16.73 -12.51
N PHE A 263 13.52 -17.89 -11.86
CA PHE A 263 12.41 -18.82 -12.00
C PHE A 263 11.16 -18.41 -11.22
N LEU A 264 11.32 -17.99 -9.96
CA LEU A 264 10.19 -17.71 -9.05
C LEU A 264 9.16 -16.72 -9.62
N PRO A 265 9.56 -15.57 -10.23
CA PRO A 265 8.60 -14.61 -10.82
C PRO A 265 7.72 -15.21 -11.93
N TYR A 266 8.17 -16.29 -12.57
CA TYR A 266 7.48 -16.97 -13.66
C TYR A 266 6.96 -18.37 -13.28
N SER A 267 7.00 -18.75 -12.00
CA SER A 267 6.59 -20.08 -11.53
C SER A 267 5.07 -20.34 -11.60
N HIS A 268 4.27 -19.36 -12.02
CA HIS A 268 2.81 -19.36 -12.06
C HIS A 268 2.17 -20.44 -12.95
N PHE A 269 2.93 -21.08 -13.83
CA PHE A 269 2.47 -22.24 -14.59
C PHE A 269 2.34 -23.50 -13.71
N LEU A 270 3.12 -23.60 -12.62
CA LEU A 270 3.01 -24.63 -11.60
C LEU A 270 1.97 -24.25 -10.54
N THR A 271 2.01 -23.00 -10.08
CA THR A 271 1.21 -22.50 -8.95
C THR A 271 -0.12 -21.91 -9.39
N GLN A 272 -0.86 -22.64 -10.23
CA GLN A 272 -2.06 -22.14 -10.91
C GLN A 272 -3.20 -21.70 -9.98
N GLY A 273 -3.25 -22.21 -8.74
CA GLY A 273 -4.28 -21.82 -7.77
C GLY A 273 -4.11 -20.42 -7.20
N TYR A 274 -2.92 -19.85 -7.32
CA TYR A 274 -2.64 -18.46 -6.93
C TYR A 274 -2.85 -17.47 -8.07
N ASN A 275 -3.04 -17.96 -9.30
CA ASN A 275 -3.37 -17.11 -10.44
C ASN A 275 -4.79 -16.57 -10.25
N ASN A 276 -4.92 -15.25 -10.28
CA ASN A 276 -6.21 -14.57 -10.28
C ASN A 276 -6.36 -13.86 -11.64
N TRP A 277 -6.83 -12.62 -11.70
CA TRP A 277 -6.72 -11.81 -12.91
C TRP A 277 -5.27 -11.51 -13.31
N THR A 278 -4.37 -11.56 -12.34
CA THR A 278 -2.92 -11.45 -12.54
C THR A 278 -2.27 -12.78 -12.22
N ASN A 279 -1.31 -13.19 -13.06
CA ASN A 279 -0.64 -14.48 -12.91
C ASN A 279 0.43 -14.44 -11.82
N GLY A 280 0.42 -15.46 -10.97
CA GLY A 280 1.47 -15.72 -10.00
C GLY A 280 1.12 -15.40 -8.56
N LEU A 281 1.96 -15.94 -7.69
CA LEU A 281 1.81 -15.84 -6.25
C LEU A 281 2.11 -14.42 -5.77
N TYR A 282 1.22 -13.87 -4.94
CA TYR A 282 1.42 -12.56 -4.34
C TYR A 282 2.76 -12.48 -3.58
N GLY A 283 3.55 -11.46 -3.90
CA GLY A 283 4.89 -11.23 -3.33
C GLY A 283 6.03 -12.04 -3.98
N TYR A 284 5.72 -13.05 -4.80
CA TYR A 284 6.71 -13.90 -5.47
C TYR A 284 6.69 -13.76 -7.00
N SER A 285 5.63 -13.19 -7.58
CA SER A 285 5.53 -12.86 -9.01
C SER A 285 6.27 -11.58 -9.41
N TRP A 286 6.62 -10.75 -8.42
CA TRP A 286 7.37 -9.48 -8.54
C TRP A 286 6.68 -8.42 -9.43
N ASP A 287 5.35 -8.42 -9.45
CA ASP A 287 4.53 -7.44 -10.19
C ASP A 287 4.42 -6.11 -9.41
N MET A 288 5.57 -5.46 -9.19
CA MET A 288 5.65 -4.25 -8.36
C MET A 288 5.00 -3.05 -9.06
N MET A 289 3.87 -2.61 -8.49
CA MET A 289 3.09 -1.42 -8.89
C MET A 289 2.51 -1.44 -10.31
N VAL A 290 2.30 -2.61 -10.92
CA VAL A 290 1.76 -2.73 -12.29
C VAL A 290 0.23 -2.64 -12.33
N HIS A 291 -0.45 -2.87 -11.20
CA HIS A 291 -1.91 -2.97 -11.16
C HIS A 291 -2.48 -2.13 -10.03
N SER A 292 -3.37 -1.19 -10.36
CA SER A 292 -4.25 -0.50 -9.43
C SER A 292 -5.60 -1.23 -9.37
N ARG A 293 -6.13 -1.42 -8.16
CA ARG A 293 -7.43 -2.07 -7.93
C ARG A 293 -8.33 -1.18 -7.09
N SER A 294 -9.61 -1.08 -7.46
CA SER A 294 -10.63 -0.37 -6.70
C SER A 294 -11.84 -1.28 -6.48
N HIS A 295 -12.33 -1.33 -5.23
CA HIS A 295 -13.49 -2.15 -4.85
C HIS A 295 -14.69 -1.24 -4.64
N GLN A 296 -15.75 -1.42 -5.44
CA GLN A 296 -17.00 -0.67 -5.24
C GLN A 296 -17.90 -1.35 -4.19
N HIS A 297 -17.97 -2.68 -4.23
CA HIS A 297 -18.89 -3.45 -3.39
C HIS A 297 -18.23 -4.73 -2.88
N VAL A 298 -18.37 -4.99 -1.59
CA VAL A 298 -17.88 -6.20 -0.92
C VAL A 298 -18.95 -6.66 0.06
N LYS A 299 -19.63 -7.74 -0.28
CA LYS A 299 -20.71 -8.32 0.53
C LYS A 299 -20.36 -9.75 0.89
N ILE A 300 -20.47 -10.05 2.19
CA ILE A 300 -20.32 -11.40 2.72
C ILE A 300 -21.67 -11.82 3.27
N THR A 301 -22.18 -12.93 2.75
CA THR A 301 -23.45 -13.52 3.19
C THR A 301 -23.17 -14.90 3.73
N TYR A 302 -23.80 -15.26 4.85
CA TYR A 302 -23.79 -16.62 5.36
C TYR A 302 -25.20 -17.21 5.31
N ARG A 303 -25.25 -18.53 5.19
CA ARG A 303 -26.45 -19.34 5.38
C ARG A 303 -26.14 -20.44 6.39
N ASP A 304 -26.90 -20.54 7.47
CA ASP A 304 -26.76 -21.70 8.37
C ASP A 304 -27.43 -22.92 7.72
N GLY A 305 -26.65 -23.99 7.50
CA GLY A 305 -27.15 -25.25 6.96
C GLY A 305 -28.21 -25.91 7.84
N ARG A 306 -28.22 -25.62 9.14
CA ARG A 306 -29.16 -26.20 10.10
C ARG A 306 -30.49 -25.44 10.18
N THR A 307 -30.45 -24.12 10.30
CA THR A 307 -31.66 -23.28 10.47
C THR A 307 -32.18 -22.74 9.15
N GLY A 308 -31.35 -22.67 8.11
CA GLY A 308 -31.63 -21.99 6.86
C GLY A 308 -31.57 -20.47 6.95
N GLU A 309 -31.21 -19.91 8.12
CA GLU A 309 -31.12 -18.46 8.34
C GLU A 309 -30.05 -17.84 7.45
N LEU A 310 -30.40 -16.72 6.83
CA LEU A 310 -29.51 -15.91 5.99
C LEU A 310 -29.11 -14.66 6.76
N GLY A 311 -27.82 -14.34 6.76
CA GLY A 311 -27.33 -13.12 7.38
C GLY A 311 -26.13 -12.52 6.66
N TYR A 312 -25.75 -11.32 7.09
CA TYR A 312 -24.66 -10.56 6.51
C TYR A 312 -23.53 -10.38 7.52
N LEU A 313 -22.29 -10.45 7.02
CA LEU A 313 -21.10 -10.16 7.82
C LEU A 313 -20.45 -8.89 7.32
N ASN A 314 -20.02 -8.05 8.26
CA ASN A 314 -19.18 -6.91 7.92
C ASN A 314 -17.79 -7.43 7.51
N PRO A 315 -17.32 -7.13 6.28
CA PRO A 315 -16.06 -7.68 5.75
C PRO A 315 -14.81 -7.38 6.57
N GLY A 316 -14.81 -6.27 7.33
CA GLY A 316 -13.63 -5.78 8.07
C GLY A 316 -13.52 -6.21 9.53
N VAL A 317 -14.50 -6.96 10.07
CA VAL A 317 -14.55 -7.24 11.52
C VAL A 317 -13.51 -8.27 11.95
N PHE A 318 -13.29 -9.31 11.15
CA PHE A 318 -12.47 -10.47 11.53
C PHE A 318 -11.04 -10.44 10.95
N THR A 319 -10.66 -9.37 10.26
CA THR A 319 -9.31 -9.20 9.68
C THR A 319 -9.01 -7.72 9.44
N GLN A 320 -7.75 -7.33 9.65
CA GLN A 320 -7.24 -6.01 9.27
C GLN A 320 -6.74 -5.96 7.83
N SER A 321 -6.35 -7.11 7.26
CA SER A 321 -5.93 -7.19 5.87
C SER A 321 -7.14 -7.11 4.95
N ARG A 322 -7.05 -6.28 3.91
CA ARG A 322 -8.04 -6.16 2.83
C ARG A 322 -7.73 -7.07 1.63
N ARG A 323 -6.55 -7.71 1.61
CA ARG A 323 -6.01 -8.44 0.44
C ARG A 323 -6.76 -9.73 0.10
N TRP A 324 -7.49 -10.30 1.06
CA TRP A 324 -8.30 -11.50 0.83
C TRP A 324 -9.37 -11.33 -0.24
N LYS A 325 -9.77 -10.08 -0.53
CA LYS A 325 -10.76 -9.74 -1.56
C LYS A 325 -10.26 -10.01 -2.97
N ASP A 326 -8.94 -10.01 -3.20
CA ASP A 326 -8.34 -10.04 -4.53
C ASP A 326 -7.68 -11.39 -4.86
N HIS A 327 -7.58 -12.28 -3.88
CA HIS A 327 -6.77 -13.49 -3.95
C HIS A 327 -7.56 -14.71 -3.49
N ALA A 328 -7.75 -15.69 -4.39
CA ALA A 328 -8.53 -16.90 -4.12
C ALA A 328 -8.05 -17.71 -2.91
N ASP A 329 -6.73 -17.85 -2.72
CA ASP A 329 -6.13 -18.55 -1.58
C ASP A 329 -6.50 -17.88 -0.25
N MET A 330 -6.35 -16.56 -0.20
CA MET A 330 -6.67 -15.77 0.99
C MET A 330 -8.19 -15.72 1.24
N LEU A 331 -9.03 -15.66 0.20
CA LEU A 331 -10.48 -15.75 0.32
C LEU A 331 -10.88 -17.11 0.93
N LYS A 332 -10.28 -18.21 0.44
CA LYS A 332 -10.53 -19.56 0.96
C LYS A 332 -10.10 -19.68 2.43
N GLN A 333 -8.94 -19.14 2.77
CA GLN A 333 -8.47 -19.07 4.16
C GLN A 333 -9.43 -18.23 5.02
N TYR A 334 -9.98 -17.14 4.48
CA TYR A 334 -10.94 -16.30 5.21
C TYR A 334 -12.24 -17.05 5.47
N ALA A 335 -12.82 -17.67 4.45
CA ALA A 335 -14.04 -18.47 4.57
C ALA A 335 -13.86 -19.61 5.60
N THR A 336 -12.72 -20.31 5.56
CA THR A 336 -12.40 -21.40 6.50
C THR A 336 -12.18 -20.88 7.93
N CYS A 337 -11.64 -19.67 8.08
CA CYS A 337 -11.51 -19.03 9.38
C CYS A 337 -12.89 -18.64 9.94
N LEU A 338 -13.72 -17.97 9.12
CA LEU A 338 -15.09 -17.59 9.49
C LEU A 338 -15.92 -18.81 9.87
N SER A 339 -15.81 -19.92 9.13
CA SER A 339 -16.56 -21.14 9.44
C SER A 339 -16.21 -21.74 10.80
N ARG A 340 -15.02 -21.44 11.34
CA ARG A 340 -14.60 -21.84 12.71
C ARG A 340 -15.05 -20.84 13.78
N LEU A 341 -15.21 -19.57 13.43
CA LEU A 341 -15.59 -18.50 14.37
C LEU A 341 -17.10 -18.39 14.54
N LEU A 342 -17.87 -18.54 13.46
CA LEU A 342 -19.32 -18.38 13.43
C LEU A 342 -20.11 -19.28 14.40
N PRO A 343 -19.66 -20.52 14.73
CA PRO A 343 -20.29 -21.31 15.79
C PRO A 343 -20.33 -20.63 17.17
N LYS A 344 -19.44 -19.67 17.44
CA LYS A 344 -19.47 -18.86 18.68
C LYS A 344 -20.62 -17.84 18.71
N TYR A 345 -21.23 -17.59 17.55
CA TYR A 345 -22.34 -16.65 17.35
C TYR A 345 -23.63 -17.38 16.94
N ASN A 346 -23.81 -18.63 17.39
CA ASN A 346 -24.97 -19.48 17.13
C ASN A 346 -25.20 -19.91 15.66
N VAL A 347 -24.18 -19.80 14.80
CA VAL A 347 -24.27 -20.28 13.41
C VAL A 347 -23.50 -21.59 13.30
N THR A 348 -24.22 -22.71 13.23
CA THR A 348 -23.62 -24.04 13.43
C THR A 348 -22.98 -24.63 12.18
N GLU A 349 -23.66 -24.56 11.03
CA GLU A 349 -23.18 -25.08 9.75
C GLU A 349 -23.06 -23.96 8.71
N PRO A 350 -22.11 -23.02 8.87
CA PRO A 350 -22.02 -21.85 8.01
C PRO A 350 -21.59 -22.20 6.58
N GLN A 351 -22.47 -21.91 5.61
CA GLN A 351 -22.15 -21.77 4.19
C GLN A 351 -21.88 -20.29 3.92
N ILE A 352 -20.77 -19.94 3.27
CA ILE A 352 -20.34 -18.54 3.15
C ILE A 352 -20.13 -18.16 1.69
N TYR A 353 -20.80 -17.09 1.28
CA TYR A 353 -20.82 -16.54 -0.06
C TYR A 353 -20.20 -15.15 -0.09
N PHE A 354 -19.49 -14.84 -1.17
CA PHE A 354 -18.78 -13.57 -1.34
C PHE A 354 -19.19 -12.93 -2.66
N ASP A 355 -19.73 -11.71 -2.60
CA ASP A 355 -19.96 -10.87 -3.77
C ASP A 355 -18.99 -9.69 -3.74
N ILE A 356 -17.98 -9.74 -4.60
CA ILE A 356 -16.86 -8.80 -4.60
C ILE A 356 -16.72 -8.20 -5.99
N TRP A 357 -16.92 -6.89 -6.08
CA TRP A 357 -16.80 -6.09 -7.29
C TRP A 357 -15.48 -5.33 -7.31
N VAL A 358 -14.71 -5.53 -8.37
CA VAL A 358 -13.37 -4.96 -8.53
C VAL A 358 -13.22 -4.37 -9.92
N SER A 359 -12.62 -3.20 -10.01
CA SER A 359 -12.00 -2.67 -11.22
C SER A 359 -10.49 -2.77 -11.11
N ILE A 360 -9.84 -3.11 -12.22
CA ILE A 360 -8.38 -3.17 -12.34
C ILE A 360 -7.93 -2.26 -13.50
N ASN A 361 -7.02 -1.31 -13.20
CA ASN A 361 -6.50 -0.34 -14.17
C ASN A 361 -7.64 0.32 -14.99
N ASP A 362 -8.60 0.91 -14.28
CA ASP A 362 -9.72 1.70 -14.81
C ASP A 362 -10.63 1.00 -15.84
N ARG A 363 -10.68 -0.34 -15.80
CA ARG A 363 -11.71 -1.11 -16.51
C ARG A 363 -13.08 -1.00 -15.80
N PHE A 364 -14.11 -1.59 -16.40
CA PHE A 364 -15.41 -1.80 -15.74
C PHE A 364 -15.25 -2.48 -14.37
N GLN A 365 -16.12 -2.11 -13.43
CA GLN A 365 -16.34 -2.89 -12.20
C GLN A 365 -17.00 -4.21 -12.58
N GLN A 366 -16.41 -5.33 -12.18
CA GLN A 366 -16.97 -6.66 -12.42
C GLN A 366 -16.70 -7.57 -11.23
N ARG A 367 -17.42 -8.70 -11.17
CA ARG A 367 -17.20 -9.71 -10.13
C ARG A 367 -15.89 -10.46 -10.35
N ILE A 368 -15.11 -10.63 -9.27
CA ILE A 368 -13.90 -11.46 -9.30
C ILE A 368 -14.17 -12.93 -8.95
N PHE A 369 -15.18 -13.22 -8.14
CA PHE A 369 -15.56 -14.58 -7.74
C PHE A 369 -17.05 -14.85 -8.04
N ASP A 370 -17.43 -16.11 -8.25
CA ASP A 370 -18.85 -16.48 -8.41
C ASP A 370 -19.59 -16.37 -7.05
N PRO A 371 -20.56 -15.46 -6.91
CA PRO A 371 -21.24 -15.22 -5.64
C PRO A 371 -22.19 -16.35 -5.23
N ARG A 372 -22.44 -17.34 -6.11
CA ARG A 372 -23.33 -18.48 -5.85
C ARG A 372 -22.62 -19.66 -5.22
N VAL A 373 -21.30 -19.62 -5.13
CA VAL A 373 -20.48 -20.74 -4.64
C VAL A 373 -20.22 -20.59 -3.15
N ASP A 374 -20.51 -21.63 -2.38
CA ASP A 374 -20.09 -21.71 -0.98
C ASP A 374 -18.57 -21.92 -0.90
N ILE A 375 -17.86 -20.87 -0.53
CA ILE A 375 -16.40 -20.87 -0.49
C ILE A 375 -15.86 -21.78 0.61
N VAL A 376 -16.65 -22.10 1.65
CA VAL A 376 -16.24 -23.03 2.71
C VAL A 376 -16.05 -24.44 2.15
N GLN A 377 -16.95 -24.89 1.27
CA GLN A 377 -16.89 -26.21 0.63
C GLN A 377 -16.13 -26.22 -0.70
N ALA A 378 -16.00 -25.07 -1.37
CA ALA A 378 -15.35 -24.98 -2.67
C ALA A 378 -13.91 -25.51 -2.65
N ALA A 379 -13.55 -26.34 -3.64
CA ALA A 379 -12.19 -26.85 -3.77
C ALA A 379 -11.22 -25.71 -4.14
N TRP A 380 -10.04 -25.74 -3.51
CA TRP A 380 -8.91 -24.90 -3.88
C TRP A 380 -7.63 -25.71 -3.74
N SER A 381 -6.70 -25.54 -4.67
CA SER A 381 -5.40 -26.22 -4.66
C SER A 381 -4.32 -25.30 -5.22
N PRO A 382 -3.12 -25.27 -4.64
CA PRO A 382 -1.99 -24.48 -5.17
C PRO A 382 -1.69 -24.75 -6.65
N PHE A 383 -1.96 -25.96 -7.13
CA PHE A 383 -1.52 -26.43 -8.45
C PHE A 383 -2.61 -26.46 -9.53
N GLN A 384 -3.85 -26.15 -9.17
CA GLN A 384 -4.99 -26.18 -10.10
C GLN A 384 -5.66 -24.81 -10.15
N ARG A 385 -6.17 -24.43 -11.32
CA ARG A 385 -6.92 -23.18 -11.47
C ARG A 385 -8.17 -23.18 -10.59
N THR A 386 -8.44 -22.05 -9.95
CA THR A 386 -9.61 -21.85 -9.11
C THR A 386 -10.90 -21.86 -9.95
N PRO A 387 -11.82 -22.83 -9.76
CA PRO A 387 -12.98 -22.98 -10.64
C PRO A 387 -14.07 -21.93 -10.42
N TRP A 388 -14.05 -21.25 -9.27
CA TRP A 388 -15.02 -20.21 -8.87
C TRP A 388 -14.48 -18.79 -9.04
N LEU A 389 -13.32 -18.64 -9.69
CA LEU A 389 -12.77 -17.34 -10.12
C LEU A 389 -13.40 -16.94 -11.46
N GLN A 390 -13.96 -15.73 -11.52
CA GLN A 390 -14.51 -15.18 -12.77
C GLN A 390 -13.39 -14.62 -13.66
N PRO A 391 -13.48 -14.81 -14.99
CA PRO A 391 -12.46 -14.31 -15.91
C PRO A 391 -12.52 -12.78 -16.00
N LEU A 392 -11.35 -12.15 -16.11
CA LEU A 392 -11.27 -10.73 -16.44
C LEU A 392 -11.82 -10.53 -17.87
N LEU A 393 -12.85 -9.68 -18.03
CA LEU A 393 -13.46 -9.38 -19.33
C LEU A 393 -12.54 -8.51 -20.22
N MET A 394 -11.43 -9.09 -20.67
CA MET A 394 -10.39 -8.41 -21.46
C MET A 394 -10.93 -7.79 -22.76
N GLY A 395 -11.96 -8.40 -23.37
CA GLY A 395 -12.63 -7.88 -24.57
C GLY A 395 -13.28 -6.51 -24.38
N LEU A 396 -13.54 -6.09 -23.13
CA LEU A 396 -14.07 -4.77 -22.81
C LEU A 396 -12.97 -3.73 -22.54
N SER A 397 -11.68 -4.10 -22.55
CA SER A 397 -10.58 -3.15 -22.30
C SER A 397 -10.58 -1.93 -23.24
N PRO A 398 -10.94 -2.04 -24.54
CA PRO A 398 -11.02 -0.88 -25.43
C PRO A 398 -12.02 0.21 -25.00
N TRP A 399 -12.96 -0.10 -24.09
CA TRP A 399 -13.91 0.89 -23.59
C TRP A 399 -13.27 1.95 -22.69
N ARG A 400 -12.07 1.74 -22.14
CA ARG A 400 -11.43 2.64 -21.17
C ARG A 400 -11.41 4.10 -21.59
N THR A 401 -11.01 4.38 -22.83
CA THR A 401 -10.99 5.74 -23.37
C THR A 401 -12.39 6.35 -23.35
N LYS A 402 -13.39 5.60 -23.81
CA LYS A 402 -14.79 6.01 -23.77
C LYS A 402 -15.32 6.18 -22.33
N LEU A 403 -14.87 5.37 -21.37
CA LEU A 403 -15.23 5.54 -19.95
C LEU A 403 -14.65 6.84 -19.39
N GLN A 404 -13.39 7.15 -19.71
CA GLN A 404 -12.75 8.41 -19.32
C GLN A 404 -13.42 9.62 -19.99
N GLU A 405 -13.76 9.54 -21.27
CA GLU A 405 -14.51 10.57 -22.00
C GLU A 405 -15.85 10.85 -21.30
N ILE A 406 -16.61 9.80 -20.97
CA ILE A 406 -17.88 9.95 -20.23
C ILE A 406 -17.63 10.62 -18.88
N LYS A 407 -16.68 10.14 -18.07
CA LYS A 407 -16.34 10.77 -16.77
C LYS A 407 -15.98 12.24 -16.92
N SER A 408 -15.20 12.59 -17.95
CA SER A 408 -14.76 13.98 -18.19
C SER A 408 -15.87 14.91 -18.67
N SER A 409 -16.96 14.35 -19.22
CA SER A 409 -18.12 15.11 -19.70
C SER A 409 -19.15 15.45 -18.63
N LEU A 410 -19.02 14.85 -17.43
CA LEU A 410 -19.95 15.05 -16.32
C LEU A 410 -19.54 16.24 -15.45
N ASP A 411 -20.53 16.87 -14.82
CA ASP A 411 -20.30 17.93 -13.85
C ASP A 411 -19.63 17.39 -12.57
N ASN A 412 -18.94 18.25 -11.82
CA ASN A 412 -18.18 17.86 -10.62
C ASN A 412 -18.99 17.17 -9.52
N HIS A 413 -20.31 17.35 -9.48
CA HIS A 413 -21.21 16.77 -8.46
C HIS A 413 -21.94 15.51 -8.96
N THR A 414 -21.70 15.13 -10.22
CA THR A 414 -22.29 13.94 -10.84
C THR A 414 -21.24 12.86 -10.94
N ASP A 415 -21.48 11.77 -10.22
CA ASP A 415 -20.62 10.61 -10.23
C ASP A 415 -21.17 9.52 -11.16
N VAL A 416 -20.25 8.72 -11.70
CA VAL A 416 -20.57 7.59 -12.56
C VAL A 416 -19.82 6.34 -12.15
N VAL A 417 -20.55 5.23 -12.09
CA VAL A 417 -20.00 3.89 -11.84
C VAL A 417 -20.30 2.99 -13.02
N PHE A 418 -19.25 2.49 -13.67
CA PHE A 418 -19.35 1.59 -14.82
C PHE A 418 -19.27 0.14 -14.36
N ILE A 419 -20.26 -0.66 -14.74
CA ILE A 419 -20.41 -2.05 -14.33
C ILE A 419 -20.45 -2.96 -15.56
N ALA A 420 -19.76 -4.09 -15.46
CA ALA A 420 -19.90 -5.21 -16.38
C ALA A 420 -20.18 -6.48 -15.56
N ASP A 421 -21.29 -7.16 -15.86
CA ASP A 421 -21.71 -8.37 -15.13
C ASP A 421 -21.89 -9.57 -16.05
N PHE A 422 -21.88 -10.76 -15.47
CA PHE A 422 -21.96 -12.03 -16.20
C PHE A 422 -23.42 -12.49 -16.38
N PRO A 423 -23.74 -13.19 -17.48
CA PRO A 423 -25.10 -13.67 -17.74
C PRO A 423 -25.57 -14.65 -16.66
N GLY A 424 -26.83 -14.50 -16.25
CA GLY A 424 -27.45 -15.31 -15.20
C GLY A 424 -27.08 -14.88 -13.77
N LEU A 425 -26.32 -13.80 -13.60
CA LEU A 425 -26.14 -13.11 -12.32
C LEU A 425 -27.04 -11.87 -12.24
N HIS A 426 -27.20 -11.36 -11.03
CA HIS A 426 -27.87 -10.09 -10.80
C HIS A 426 -27.13 -9.26 -9.75
N LEU A 427 -27.15 -7.94 -9.91
CA LEU A 427 -26.70 -6.99 -8.90
C LEU A 427 -27.91 -6.51 -8.11
N GLU A 428 -27.92 -6.77 -6.81
CA GLU A 428 -28.83 -6.12 -5.86
C GLU A 428 -28.15 -4.88 -5.30
N ASN A 429 -28.74 -3.71 -5.49
CA ASN A 429 -28.19 -2.45 -5.01
C ASN A 429 -29.27 -1.61 -4.33
N PHE A 430 -28.87 -0.80 -3.36
CA PHE A 430 -29.72 0.17 -2.67
C PHE A 430 -29.31 1.57 -3.09
N VAL A 431 -30.26 2.40 -3.49
CA VAL A 431 -30.00 3.81 -3.80
C VAL A 431 -30.29 4.62 -2.54
N SER A 432 -29.27 5.26 -1.95
CA SER A 432 -29.49 6.13 -0.78
C SER A 432 -30.39 7.30 -1.14
N GLU A 433 -31.15 7.81 -0.17
CA GLU A 433 -31.94 9.04 -0.29
C GLU A 433 -31.04 10.26 -0.57
N ASP A 434 -29.77 10.21 -0.14
CA ASP A 434 -28.75 11.23 -0.38
C ASP A 434 -28.32 11.34 -1.86
N LEU A 435 -28.66 10.35 -2.68
CA LEU A 435 -28.29 10.27 -4.10
C LEU A 435 -29.47 10.72 -4.97
N GLY A 436 -29.40 11.96 -5.44
CA GLY A 436 -30.41 12.54 -6.31
C GLY A 436 -30.24 12.15 -7.78
N ASN A 437 -31.36 12.10 -8.51
CA ASN A 437 -31.41 11.86 -9.96
C ASN A 437 -30.65 10.60 -10.40
N THR A 438 -30.69 9.56 -9.56
CA THR A 438 -30.00 8.29 -9.81
C THR A 438 -30.64 7.57 -10.99
N SER A 439 -29.82 7.24 -11.97
CA SER A 439 -30.27 6.58 -13.19
C SER A 439 -29.33 5.48 -13.61
N ILE A 440 -29.88 4.48 -14.27
CA ILE A 440 -29.13 3.41 -14.92
C ILE A 440 -29.25 3.58 -16.44
N GLN A 441 -28.12 3.48 -17.13
CA GLN A 441 -28.08 3.49 -18.59
C GLN A 441 -27.31 2.27 -19.09
N LEU A 442 -27.90 1.56 -20.06
CA LEU A 442 -27.27 0.39 -20.65
C LEU A 442 -26.30 0.81 -21.76
N LEU A 443 -25.06 0.34 -21.68
CA LEU A 443 -23.98 0.66 -22.61
C LEU A 443 -23.77 -0.43 -23.66
N GLN A 444 -23.96 -1.70 -23.28
CA GLN A 444 -23.84 -2.86 -24.17
C GLN A 444 -24.58 -4.07 -23.56
N GLY A 445 -25.19 -4.90 -24.39
CA GLY A 445 -25.87 -6.12 -23.95
C GLY A 445 -27.35 -5.89 -23.62
N GLN A 446 -27.90 -6.67 -22.69
CA GLN A 446 -29.31 -6.59 -22.28
C GLN A 446 -29.45 -6.85 -20.78
N VAL A 447 -30.26 -6.04 -20.09
CA VAL A 447 -30.53 -6.20 -18.67
C VAL A 447 -32.01 -6.05 -18.36
N THR A 448 -32.48 -6.74 -17.33
CA THR A 448 -33.81 -6.50 -16.74
C THR A 448 -33.62 -5.89 -15.35
N VAL A 449 -34.21 -4.72 -15.14
CA VAL A 449 -34.23 -4.01 -13.87
C VAL A 449 -35.55 -4.30 -13.17
N GLU A 450 -35.47 -4.90 -11.99
CA GLU A 450 -36.60 -5.13 -11.06
C GLU A 450 -36.56 -4.07 -9.96
N LEU A 451 -37.61 -3.26 -9.87
CA LEU A 451 -37.86 -2.39 -8.73
C LEU A 451 -38.58 -3.20 -7.66
N VAL A 452 -37.90 -3.47 -6.53
CA VAL A 452 -38.35 -4.47 -5.54
C VAL A 452 -39.63 -4.02 -4.84
N ALA A 453 -39.75 -2.73 -4.51
CA ALA A 453 -40.93 -2.18 -3.84
C ALA A 453 -42.17 -2.15 -4.75
N GLU A 454 -41.99 -1.79 -6.03
CA GLU A 454 -43.07 -1.71 -7.01
C GLU A 454 -43.43 -3.06 -7.65
N GLN A 455 -42.60 -4.10 -7.45
CA GLN A 455 -42.68 -5.40 -8.15
C GLN A 455 -42.74 -5.24 -9.68
N LYS A 456 -42.04 -4.22 -10.20
CA LYS A 456 -42.07 -3.86 -11.61
C LYS A 456 -40.74 -4.21 -12.26
N ASN A 457 -40.83 -4.97 -13.36
CA ASN A 457 -39.67 -5.37 -14.16
C ASN A 457 -39.67 -4.60 -15.47
N GLN A 458 -38.56 -3.96 -15.78
CA GLN A 458 -38.33 -3.27 -17.04
C GLN A 458 -37.06 -3.80 -17.70
N THR A 459 -37.16 -4.19 -18.96
CA THR A 459 -35.99 -4.63 -19.72
C THR A 459 -35.43 -3.44 -20.48
N LEU A 460 -34.13 -3.23 -20.37
CA LEU A 460 -33.41 -2.18 -21.07
C LEU A 460 -32.59 -2.78 -22.22
N GLN A 461 -32.60 -2.06 -23.34
CA GLN A 461 -31.75 -2.28 -24.51
C GLN A 461 -30.60 -1.27 -24.54
N GLU A 462 -29.62 -1.52 -25.40
CA GLU A 462 -28.44 -0.66 -25.54
C GLU A 462 -28.81 0.80 -25.83
N GLY A 463 -28.26 1.73 -25.04
CA GLY A 463 -28.56 3.16 -25.12
C GLY A 463 -29.77 3.60 -24.29
N GLU A 464 -30.64 2.68 -23.86
CA GLU A 464 -31.80 3.02 -23.03
C GLU A 464 -31.38 3.40 -21.60
N LYS A 465 -32.16 4.31 -21.02
CA LYS A 465 -31.95 4.86 -19.67
C LYS A 465 -33.22 4.71 -18.85
N MET A 466 -33.06 4.38 -17.57
CA MET A 466 -34.14 4.26 -16.59
C MET A 466 -33.77 5.06 -15.34
N GLN A 467 -34.74 5.80 -14.81
CA GLN A 467 -34.60 6.47 -13.51
C GLN A 467 -34.90 5.47 -12.39
N LEU A 468 -34.12 5.56 -11.31
CA LEU A 468 -34.25 4.69 -10.16
C LEU A 468 -34.78 5.50 -8.96
N PRO A 469 -35.77 4.96 -8.23
CA PRO A 469 -36.26 5.60 -7.00
C PRO A 469 -35.17 5.61 -5.93
N ALA A 470 -35.08 6.71 -5.20
CA ALA A 470 -34.19 6.83 -4.05
C ALA A 470 -34.83 6.18 -2.81
N GLY A 471 -34.00 5.67 -1.89
CA GLY A 471 -34.44 4.97 -0.69
C GLY A 471 -34.93 3.53 -0.92
N GLU A 472 -34.71 2.96 -2.11
CA GLU A 472 -35.22 1.65 -2.50
C GLU A 472 -34.14 0.69 -3.01
N TYR A 473 -34.45 -0.60 -2.93
CA TYR A 473 -33.67 -1.67 -3.54
C TYR A 473 -34.13 -1.95 -4.96
N HIS A 474 -33.18 -2.19 -5.85
CA HIS A 474 -33.42 -2.71 -7.18
C HIS A 474 -32.47 -3.86 -7.50
N LYS A 475 -32.91 -4.73 -8.42
CA LYS A 475 -32.11 -5.83 -8.93
C LYS A 475 -31.91 -5.69 -10.42
N VAL A 476 -30.65 -5.77 -10.86
CA VAL A 476 -30.30 -5.73 -12.28
C VAL A 476 -29.88 -7.12 -12.71
N TYR A 477 -30.71 -7.80 -13.48
CA TYR A 477 -30.44 -9.13 -14.03
C TYR A 477 -29.74 -9.02 -15.37
N THR A 478 -28.63 -9.72 -15.51
CA THR A 478 -27.87 -9.75 -16.77
C THR A 478 -28.33 -10.94 -17.62
N LEU A 479 -28.83 -10.65 -18.82
CA LEU A 479 -29.43 -11.66 -19.71
C LEU A 479 -28.39 -12.28 -20.67
N PRO A 480 -28.54 -13.54 -21.10
CA PRO A 480 -27.72 -14.16 -22.15
C PRO A 480 -27.81 -13.41 -23.49
N PRO A 481 -26.83 -13.53 -24.42
CA PRO A 481 -25.79 -14.56 -24.49
C PRO A 481 -24.41 -14.16 -23.95
N GLY A 482 -24.19 -12.91 -23.56
CA GLY A 482 -22.89 -12.38 -23.15
C GLY A 482 -22.96 -11.53 -21.88
N PRO A 483 -21.83 -10.93 -21.46
CA PRO A 483 -21.85 -9.94 -20.39
C PRO A 483 -22.60 -8.68 -20.82
N SER A 484 -23.24 -8.02 -19.86
CA SER A 484 -23.88 -6.72 -20.07
C SER A 484 -23.12 -5.63 -19.34
N CYS A 485 -22.96 -4.49 -20.02
CA CYS A 485 -22.26 -3.32 -19.51
C CYS A 485 -23.26 -2.20 -19.32
N TYR A 486 -23.31 -1.60 -18.15
CA TYR A 486 -24.19 -0.49 -17.83
C TYR A 486 -23.48 0.50 -16.90
N MET A 487 -24.03 1.70 -16.79
CA MET A 487 -23.53 2.70 -15.86
C MET A 487 -24.64 3.21 -14.95
N TYR A 488 -24.26 3.47 -13.70
CA TYR A 488 -25.04 4.28 -12.79
C TYR A 488 -24.55 5.71 -12.87
N ILE A 489 -25.47 6.65 -13.04
CA ILE A 489 -25.21 8.07 -12.94
C ILE A 489 -26.05 8.58 -11.78
N TYR A 490 -25.41 9.25 -10.82
CA TYR A 490 -26.10 9.83 -9.67
C TYR A 490 -25.48 11.18 -9.30
N VAL A 491 -26.29 12.04 -8.70
CA VAL A 491 -25.84 13.33 -8.17
C VAL A 491 -25.75 13.22 -6.67
N ASN A 492 -24.60 13.54 -6.10
CA ASN A 492 -24.45 13.57 -4.64
C ASN A 492 -25.14 14.83 -4.09
N THR A 493 -26.42 14.71 -3.74
CA THR A 493 -27.21 15.88 -3.33
C THR A 493 -26.76 16.46 -2.00
N THR A 494 -26.26 15.62 -1.10
CA THR A 494 -25.75 16.04 0.21
C THR A 494 -24.47 16.86 0.06
N GLU A 495 -23.56 16.44 -0.83
CA GLU A 495 -22.35 17.21 -1.13
C GLU A 495 -22.67 18.53 -1.84
N LEU A 496 -23.59 18.51 -2.81
CA LEU A 496 -24.02 19.73 -3.49
C LEU A 496 -24.67 20.73 -2.53
N ALA A 497 -25.56 20.28 -1.64
CA ALA A 497 -26.19 21.13 -0.63
C ALA A 497 -25.15 21.69 0.35
N LEU A 498 -24.21 20.85 0.81
CA LEU A 498 -23.13 21.27 1.68
C LEU A 498 -22.25 22.34 1.02
N GLU A 499 -21.92 22.20 -0.26
CA GLU A 499 -21.11 23.20 -0.97
C GLU A 499 -21.83 24.53 -1.15
N GLN A 500 -23.14 24.50 -1.45
CA GLN A 500 -23.97 25.71 -1.53
C GLN A 500 -24.04 26.43 -0.19
N ASP A 501 -24.26 25.68 0.89
CA ASP A 501 -24.29 26.20 2.26
C ASP A 501 -22.94 26.82 2.66
N LEU A 502 -21.82 26.15 2.34
CA LEU A 502 -20.48 26.68 2.62
C LEU A 502 -20.16 27.91 1.77
N ALA A 503 -20.60 27.97 0.51
CA ALA A 503 -20.45 29.14 -0.35
C ALA A 503 -21.25 30.34 0.18
N TYR A 504 -22.48 30.10 0.64
CA TYR A 504 -23.30 31.12 1.29
C TYR A 504 -22.63 31.68 2.56
N LEU A 505 -22.09 30.82 3.42
CA LEU A 505 -21.36 31.25 4.62
C LEU A 505 -20.11 32.07 4.28
N GLN A 506 -19.41 31.71 3.19
CA GLN A 506 -18.28 32.47 2.69
C GLN A 506 -18.70 33.87 2.20
N GLU A 507 -19.75 33.96 1.37
CA GLU A 507 -20.28 35.24 0.87
C GLU A 507 -20.77 36.13 2.01
N LEU A 508 -21.49 35.56 2.98
CA LEU A 508 -21.97 36.27 4.15
C LEU A 508 -20.81 36.86 4.96
N LYS A 509 -19.74 36.08 5.18
CA LYS A 509 -18.54 36.56 5.85
C LYS A 509 -17.90 37.74 5.11
N GLU A 510 -17.77 37.65 3.79
CA GLU A 510 -17.20 38.74 2.97
C GLU A 510 -18.06 40.00 3.01
N LYS A 511 -19.39 39.89 2.99
CA LYS A 511 -20.29 41.04 3.14
C LYS A 511 -20.16 41.72 4.50
N VAL A 512 -20.00 40.93 5.54
CA VAL A 512 -19.81 41.40 6.91
C VAL A 512 -18.44 42.10 7.05
N GLU A 513 -17.37 41.52 6.51
CA GLU A 513 -16.03 42.14 6.50
C GLU A 513 -15.99 43.45 5.69
N ASN A 514 -16.72 43.50 4.57
CA ASN A 514 -16.81 44.68 3.71
C ASN A 514 -17.81 45.74 4.22
N GLY A 515 -18.53 45.47 5.32
CA GLY A 515 -19.50 46.39 5.92
C GLY A 515 -20.77 46.63 5.10
N SER A 516 -21.05 45.78 4.10
CA SER A 516 -22.28 45.85 3.29
C SER A 516 -23.47 45.20 3.97
N GLU A 517 -23.24 44.32 4.95
CA GLU A 517 -24.27 43.73 5.80
C GLU A 517 -24.48 44.59 7.06
N THR A 518 -25.63 45.25 7.17
CA THR A 518 -25.93 46.21 8.26
C THR A 518 -26.89 45.65 9.33
N GLY A 519 -27.40 44.42 9.13
CA GLY A 519 -28.31 43.74 10.06
C GLY A 519 -27.57 42.96 11.17
N PRO A 520 -28.17 42.79 12.36
CA PRO A 520 -27.60 41.95 13.40
C PRO A 520 -27.62 40.47 12.97
N LEU A 521 -26.44 39.85 12.92
CA LEU A 521 -26.32 38.40 12.64
C LEU A 521 -27.01 37.58 13.75
N PRO A 522 -27.72 36.50 13.36
CA PRO A 522 -28.21 35.51 14.32
C PRO A 522 -27.10 35.01 15.26
N PRO A 523 -27.42 34.69 16.53
CA PRO A 523 -26.41 34.31 17.52
C PRO A 523 -25.57 33.08 17.12
N GLU A 524 -26.12 32.16 16.32
CA GLU A 524 -25.43 30.99 15.80
C GLU A 524 -24.33 31.31 14.76
N LEU A 525 -24.43 32.49 14.11
CA LEU A 525 -23.50 32.96 13.08
C LEU A 525 -22.50 33.99 13.62
N GLN A 526 -22.65 34.44 14.87
CA GLN A 526 -21.71 35.36 15.53
C GLN A 526 -20.25 34.88 15.53
N PRO A 527 -19.94 33.57 15.63
CA PRO A 527 -18.55 33.09 15.53
C PRO A 527 -17.86 33.42 14.19
N LEU A 528 -18.59 33.75 13.12
CA LEU A 528 -18.02 34.19 11.84
C LEU A 528 -17.27 35.54 11.97
N LEU A 529 -17.64 36.38 12.93
CA LEU A 529 -17.02 37.70 13.18
C LEU A 529 -15.68 37.60 13.93
N GLY A 530 -15.56 36.64 14.85
CA GLY A 530 -14.45 36.57 15.80
C GLY A 530 -13.43 35.47 15.52
N GLY A 531 -13.75 34.49 14.65
CA GLY A 531 -12.89 33.35 14.37
C GLY A 531 -12.67 32.38 15.55
N GLU A 532 -13.18 32.71 16.74
CA GLU A 532 -13.10 31.90 17.96
C GLU A 532 -14.49 31.47 18.44
N VAL A 533 -14.60 30.18 18.80
CA VAL A 533 -15.74 29.60 19.51
C VAL A 533 -15.58 29.92 20.99
N LYS A 534 -15.74 31.18 21.40
CA LYS A 534 -15.72 31.53 22.83
C LYS A 534 -16.90 32.43 23.21
N GLY A 535 -17.80 31.88 24.02
CA GLY A 535 -18.73 32.64 24.86
C GLY A 535 -20.14 32.90 24.32
N GLY A 536 -20.56 32.25 23.22
CA GLY A 536 -21.93 32.31 22.68
C GLY A 536 -22.66 30.94 22.71
N PRO A 537 -23.95 30.87 22.29
CA PRO A 537 -24.63 29.59 22.07
C PRO A 537 -23.85 28.74 21.05
N GLU A 538 -23.90 27.41 21.20
CA GLU A 538 -23.10 26.51 20.36
C GLU A 538 -23.39 26.73 18.87
N PRO A 539 -22.36 27.01 18.04
CA PRO A 539 -22.56 27.16 16.60
C PRO A 539 -23.08 25.86 16.00
N THR A 540 -23.94 25.97 14.99
CA THR A 540 -24.45 24.83 14.23
C THR A 540 -23.28 23.99 13.67
N PRO A 541 -23.45 22.66 13.52
CA PRO A 541 -22.40 21.77 13.01
C PRO A 541 -21.79 22.24 11.68
N LEU A 542 -22.60 22.83 10.81
CA LEU A 542 -22.18 23.43 9.54
C LEU A 542 -21.21 24.60 9.75
N VAL A 543 -21.54 25.55 10.64
CA VAL A 543 -20.68 26.71 10.96
C VAL A 543 -19.37 26.27 11.61
N GLN A 544 -19.43 25.28 12.51
CA GLN A 544 -18.21 24.68 13.07
C GLN A 544 -17.33 24.06 11.98
N THR A 545 -17.94 23.35 11.04
CA THR A 545 -17.25 22.70 9.93
C THR A 545 -16.63 23.74 8.99
N PHE A 546 -17.36 24.81 8.68
CA PHE A 546 -16.88 25.96 7.92
C PHE A 546 -15.68 26.63 8.59
N LEU A 547 -15.76 26.95 9.89
CA LEU A 547 -14.66 27.56 10.64
C LEU A 547 -13.43 26.65 10.70
N ARG A 548 -13.62 25.34 10.96
CA ARG A 548 -12.53 24.36 10.90
C ARG A 548 -11.90 24.30 9.50
N ARG A 549 -12.71 24.35 8.43
CA ARG A 549 -12.25 24.37 7.03
C ARG A 549 -11.43 25.63 6.76
N GLN A 550 -11.88 26.80 7.21
CA GLN A 550 -11.14 28.07 7.05
C GLN A 550 -9.81 28.05 7.81
N GLN A 551 -9.80 27.61 9.08
CA GLN A 551 -8.57 27.48 9.87
C GLN A 551 -7.56 26.54 9.18
N ARG A 552 -8.05 25.41 8.63
CA ARG A 552 -7.20 24.50 7.86
C ARG A 552 -6.63 25.16 6.60
N LEU A 553 -7.45 25.90 5.85
CA LEU A 553 -7.00 26.61 4.64
C LEU A 553 -5.95 27.68 4.96
N GLN A 554 -6.19 28.49 6.00
CA GLN A 554 -5.23 29.48 6.49
C GLN A 554 -3.92 28.83 6.94
N GLU A 555 -3.99 27.69 7.63
CA GLU A 555 -2.80 26.95 8.05
C GLU A 555 -2.07 26.32 6.86
N ILE A 556 -2.77 25.84 5.83
CA ILE A 556 -2.18 25.36 4.58
C ILE A 556 -1.47 26.51 3.86
N GLU A 557 -2.10 27.69 3.78
CA GLU A 557 -1.52 28.87 3.15
C GLU A 557 -0.31 29.37 3.94
N ARG A 558 -0.40 29.44 5.27
CA ARG A 558 0.74 29.71 6.16
C ARG A 558 1.86 28.69 5.95
N ARG A 559 1.54 27.41 5.78
CA ARG A 559 2.53 26.36 5.46
C ARG A 559 3.16 26.55 4.09
N ARG A 560 2.39 26.97 3.08
CA ARG A 560 2.88 27.28 1.74
C ARG A 560 3.75 28.53 1.73
N ASN A 561 3.43 29.54 2.52
CA ASN A 561 4.19 30.79 2.60
C ASN A 561 5.35 30.72 3.62
N ALA A 562 5.46 29.63 4.38
CA ALA A 562 6.51 29.43 5.36
C ALA A 562 7.90 29.42 4.71
N SER A 563 8.84 30.06 5.40
CA SER A 563 10.24 30.14 4.98
C SER A 563 10.91 28.76 4.94
N PHE A 564 12.01 28.63 4.20
CA PHE A 564 12.80 27.40 4.18
C PHE A 564 13.22 26.96 5.59
N HIS A 565 13.59 27.91 6.46
CA HIS A 565 14.00 27.63 7.84
C HIS A 565 12.86 27.04 8.68
N GLU A 566 11.64 27.58 8.59
CA GLU A 566 10.48 27.04 9.31
C GLU A 566 10.09 25.66 8.80
N ARG A 567 10.17 25.42 7.49
CA ARG A 567 9.94 24.10 6.90
C ARG A 567 10.99 23.10 7.38
N LEU A 568 12.26 23.49 7.36
CA LEU A 568 13.37 22.65 7.84
C LEU A 568 13.24 22.36 9.33
N PHE A 569 12.90 23.36 10.15
CA PHE A 569 12.71 23.20 11.59
C PHE A 569 11.55 22.24 11.91
N ARG A 570 10.40 22.41 11.26
CA ARG A 570 9.26 21.47 11.40
C ARG A 570 9.61 20.06 10.94
N PHE A 571 10.34 19.94 9.83
CA PHE A 571 10.85 18.65 9.36
C PHE A 571 11.75 17.99 10.41
N LEU A 572 12.71 18.73 10.96
CA LEU A 572 13.64 18.25 11.99
C LEU A 572 12.90 17.84 13.28
N LEU A 573 11.92 18.64 13.74
CA LEU A 573 11.11 18.31 14.92
C LEU A 573 10.30 17.02 14.70
N ARG A 574 9.65 16.87 13.54
CA ARG A 574 8.94 15.64 13.18
C ARG A 574 9.88 14.44 13.16
N LYS A 575 11.07 14.59 12.57
CA LYS A 575 12.07 13.51 12.54
C LYS A 575 12.62 13.18 13.92
N LEU A 576 12.82 14.17 14.79
CA LEU A 576 13.25 13.98 16.16
C LEU A 576 12.17 13.26 17.00
N TYR A 577 10.90 13.62 16.85
CA TYR A 577 9.78 12.88 17.44
C TYR A 577 9.77 11.42 16.99
N ILE A 578 9.86 11.18 15.68
CA ILE A 578 9.90 9.84 15.10
C ILE A 578 11.08 9.03 15.68
N PHE A 579 12.27 9.64 15.79
CA PHE A 579 13.45 8.98 16.34
C PHE A 579 13.30 8.67 17.84
N ARG A 580 12.84 9.64 18.66
CA ARG A 580 12.57 9.46 20.10
C ARG A 580 11.60 8.30 20.31
N ARG A 581 10.47 8.31 19.59
CA ARG A 581 9.46 7.27 19.67
C ARG A 581 10.01 5.90 19.30
N SER A 582 10.77 5.82 18.20
CA SER A 582 11.38 4.57 17.74
C SER A 582 12.35 3.99 18.77
N PHE A 583 13.17 4.85 19.37
CA PHE A 583 14.09 4.47 20.44
C PHE A 583 13.34 3.93 21.66
N LEU A 584 12.34 4.66 22.16
CA LEU A 584 11.52 4.25 23.31
C LEU A 584 10.83 2.90 23.07
N MET A 585 10.22 2.71 21.90
CA MET A 585 9.56 1.45 21.55
C MET A 585 10.54 0.28 21.44
N THR A 586 11.76 0.53 20.97
CA THR A 586 12.82 -0.48 20.95
C THR A 586 13.24 -0.87 22.37
N CYS A 587 13.39 0.11 23.27
CA CYS A 587 13.69 -0.15 24.67
C CYS A 587 12.58 -0.94 25.38
N ILE A 588 11.31 -0.60 25.16
CA ILE A 588 10.15 -1.32 25.70
C ILE A 588 10.17 -2.79 25.23
N SER A 589 10.39 -3.01 23.92
CA SER A 589 10.43 -4.36 23.34
C SER A 589 11.60 -5.18 23.91
N LEU A 590 12.79 -4.60 24.02
CA LEU A 590 13.96 -5.25 24.63
C LEU A 590 13.72 -5.60 26.11
N ARG A 591 13.06 -4.72 26.86
CA ARG A 591 12.69 -5.00 28.25
C ARG A 591 11.71 -6.17 28.33
N ASN A 592 10.67 -6.18 27.48
CA ASN A 592 9.66 -7.24 27.46
C ASN A 592 10.28 -8.61 27.13
N LEU A 593 11.29 -8.64 26.25
CA LEU A 593 12.05 -9.85 25.95
C LEU A 593 12.80 -10.40 27.18
N VAL A 594 13.40 -9.52 27.98
CA VAL A 594 14.26 -9.90 29.11
C VAL A 594 13.45 -10.21 30.37
N LEU A 595 12.40 -9.45 30.63
CA LEU A 595 11.64 -9.49 31.90
C LEU A 595 10.22 -10.06 31.75
N GLY A 596 9.78 -10.36 30.53
CA GLY A 596 8.40 -10.71 30.22
C GLY A 596 7.51 -9.47 30.00
N ARG A 597 6.33 -9.69 29.42
CA ARG A 597 5.36 -8.63 29.10
C ARG A 597 4.62 -8.17 30.37
N PRO A 598 4.50 -6.85 30.64
CA PRO A 598 3.70 -6.34 31.75
C PRO A 598 2.19 -6.44 31.48
N SER A 599 1.35 -5.98 32.42
CA SER A 599 -0.11 -5.90 32.21
C SER A 599 -0.47 -5.02 30.99
N LEU A 600 -1.64 -5.28 30.39
CA LEU A 600 -2.10 -4.53 29.21
C LEU A 600 -2.25 -3.02 29.49
N GLU A 601 -2.69 -2.65 30.69
CA GLU A 601 -2.81 -1.25 31.11
C GLU A 601 -1.45 -0.53 31.19
N GLN A 602 -0.46 -1.17 31.81
CA GLN A 602 0.89 -0.61 31.90
C GLN A 602 1.52 -0.48 30.51
N LEU A 603 1.35 -1.49 29.65
CA LEU A 603 1.84 -1.44 28.28
C LEU A 603 1.17 -0.31 27.48
N ALA A 604 -0.14 -0.11 27.67
CA ALA A 604 -0.87 0.98 27.02
C ALA A 604 -0.34 2.37 27.47
N GLN A 605 -0.02 2.54 28.75
CA GLN A 605 0.58 3.78 29.28
C GLN A 605 1.98 4.04 28.70
N GLU A 606 2.82 3.00 28.62
CA GLU A 606 4.17 3.10 28.04
C GLU A 606 4.13 3.46 26.55
N VAL A 607 3.20 2.85 25.80
CA VAL A 607 2.94 3.19 24.39
C VAL A 607 2.41 4.62 24.25
N ALA A 608 1.50 5.05 25.13
CA ALA A 608 1.00 6.42 25.15
C ALA A 608 2.14 7.43 25.39
N TYR A 609 3.04 7.16 26.34
CA TYR A 609 4.22 7.99 26.60
C TYR A 609 5.17 8.09 25.39
N ALA A 610 5.37 6.98 24.67
CA ALA A 610 6.16 6.96 23.44
C ALA A 610 5.49 7.77 22.31
N ASN A 611 4.16 7.83 22.27
CA ASN A 611 3.38 8.58 21.28
C ASN A 611 3.23 10.07 21.61
N LEU A 612 3.60 10.52 22.82
CA LEU A 612 3.54 11.95 23.18
C LEU A 612 4.36 12.78 22.17
N ARG A 613 3.75 13.88 21.69
CA ARG A 613 4.35 14.85 20.77
C ARG A 613 4.72 16.15 21.51
N PRO A 614 5.80 16.18 22.29
CA PRO A 614 6.14 17.33 23.15
C PRO A 614 6.57 18.59 22.38
N PHE A 615 6.70 18.51 21.05
CA PHE A 615 7.19 19.59 20.19
C PHE A 615 6.17 20.09 19.17
N GLU A 616 4.97 19.49 19.12
CA GLU A 616 3.85 20.11 18.41
C GLU A 616 3.16 21.08 19.39
N PRO A 617 2.82 22.31 18.98
CA PRO A 617 2.00 23.17 19.81
C PRO A 617 0.71 22.40 20.15
N VAL A 618 0.23 22.58 21.37
CA VAL A 618 -1.04 22.01 21.85
C VAL A 618 -2.16 22.67 21.06
N GLU A 619 -2.40 22.22 19.83
CA GLU A 619 -3.68 22.40 19.17
C GLU A 619 -4.66 21.54 19.95
N GLU A 620 -5.78 22.15 20.35
CA GLU A 620 -6.90 21.50 21.01
C GLU A 620 -7.15 20.15 20.35
N SER A 621 -6.77 19.10 21.06
CA SER A 621 -7.24 17.76 20.77
C SER A 621 -8.74 17.86 20.69
N SER A 622 -9.27 17.64 19.49
CA SER A 622 -10.69 17.35 19.30
C SER A 622 -11.07 16.32 20.38
N PRO A 623 -12.14 16.52 21.16
CA PRO A 623 -12.50 15.62 22.25
C PRO A 623 -12.99 14.23 21.77
N SER A 624 -12.62 13.79 20.57
CA SER A 624 -13.02 12.51 19.98
C SER A 624 -12.02 11.36 20.22
N ASN A 625 -10.92 11.58 20.93
CA ASN A 625 -9.90 10.54 21.13
C ASN A 625 -9.77 10.00 22.56
N THR A 626 -10.66 10.39 23.48
CA THR A 626 -10.63 9.92 24.88
C THR A 626 -11.90 9.21 25.35
N GLU A 627 -12.91 9.03 24.49
CA GLU A 627 -14.07 8.18 24.79
C GLU A 627 -14.26 7.14 23.67
N SER A 628 -13.59 5.99 23.81
CA SER A 628 -13.85 4.82 22.96
C SER A 628 -15.10 4.07 23.46
N SER A 629 -16.27 4.68 23.28
CA SER A 629 -17.55 4.00 23.37
C SER A 629 -18.59 4.68 22.48
N ASN A 630 -18.31 4.77 21.18
CA ASN A 630 -19.36 4.92 20.17
C ASN A 630 -18.91 4.34 18.83
N PRO A 631 -19.76 3.57 18.10
CA PRO A 631 -19.34 2.74 16.98
C PRO A 631 -19.65 3.45 15.65
N ASN A 632 -18.97 4.54 15.32
CA ASN A 632 -19.06 5.12 13.97
C ASN A 632 -17.67 5.22 13.32
N PRO A 633 -17.51 4.76 12.06
CA PRO A 633 -16.24 4.82 11.35
C PRO A 633 -15.88 6.28 10.99
N PRO A 634 -14.59 6.63 10.88
CA PRO A 634 -14.19 7.94 10.39
C PRO A 634 -14.57 8.09 8.91
N GLU A 635 -15.13 9.25 8.55
CA GLU A 635 -15.42 9.66 7.17
C GLU A 635 -14.17 9.59 6.27
N PRO A 636 -14.34 9.26 4.98
CA PRO A 636 -13.23 9.16 4.04
C PRO A 636 -12.74 10.56 3.62
N ASN A 637 -11.44 10.82 3.75
CA ASN A 637 -10.80 11.91 3.02
C ASN A 637 -10.96 11.68 1.51
N SER A 638 -11.43 12.68 0.79
CA SER A 638 -11.52 12.76 -0.67
C SER A 638 -10.16 13.00 -1.34
N ASP A 639 -9.19 12.11 -1.07
CA ASP A 639 -7.96 11.98 -1.84
C ASP A 639 -7.82 10.52 -2.31
N PRO A 640 -7.91 10.22 -3.62
CA PRO A 640 -7.85 8.85 -4.14
C PRO A 640 -6.40 8.35 -4.29
N VAL A 641 -5.51 8.70 -3.35
CA VAL A 641 -4.12 8.23 -3.32
C VAL A 641 -3.82 7.58 -1.99
N HIS A 642 -4.63 6.59 -1.64
CA HIS A 642 -4.24 5.57 -0.68
C HIS A 642 -4.11 4.23 -1.41
N SER A 643 -3.04 4.14 -2.18
CA SER A 643 -2.49 2.88 -2.65
C SER A 643 -1.79 2.19 -1.46
N GLU A 644 -2.58 1.58 -0.57
CA GLU A 644 -2.06 0.61 0.40
C GLU A 644 -1.65 -0.67 -0.35
N PHE A 645 -0.38 -0.70 -0.77
CA PHE A 645 0.31 -1.89 -1.27
C PHE A 645 1.12 -2.57 -0.17
#